data_AF-A0A8H3H583-F1
#
_entry.id   AF-A0A8H3H583-F1
#
_cell.length_a   1.000
_cell.length_b   1.000
_cell.length_c   1.000
_cell.angle_alpha   90.00
_cell.angle_beta   90.00
_cell.angle_gamma   90.00
#
_symmetry.space_group_name_H-M   'P 1'
#
loop_
_entity.id
_entity.type
_entity.pdbx_description
1 polymer ?
#
loop_
_entity_poly.entity_id
_entity_poly.type
_entity_poly.pdbx_seq_one_letter_code
_entity_poly.pdbx_strand_id
1 'polypeptide(L)'
;MHPHWKPRKVTIEVETDVDELVPPPPKRRRGRPPANPSSIEVNIQRTVSTPSNVSKSGGFVNANAGTMFDPSETHSDSIPPTKNPAFPIDSTLAVNPDATDPRPDEEARPQGKSNKNNNDNLRDWLDTCADEYLKEWYVNDSPPSTPRCPLCAKETKEFHRCNSCVGSGPVCSACIVHLHRYLPMHRIQTWDKTFWADDDLCRKGLDLVLYLGHARASCPSNGNTWDLYIGDLDGFSSIKVRYCTCKGAVPRTKQLLQAGLFPCSHIHPRSAMTFSLMRMYDLLTTVGRTSGHKYYTVLEQFTKPGFPGKVDDRYRELMWTHRRYMHLAELRLASRLFPPHPDIDTNPGDQSFDCVACPRPGFNFEWAEVSEEELCWFRLWYSYDGNFRSVRKSKKVDAADVSCSDDLAYFVMKEIYKTWTESIPPSKRDEKPGYDNHKAGNDTSVRWVGNDITGIGAWSCTSHSCVAPHGVVDFFKGERFSYADYALAALLCHLLKRRGGCLPIGITYDVWCHYRTNLFERLKLVPASIAVPENLDLVGAIPKWHLIGHQRECFIRYSLDNMPSVGRLEGEGVERFWAHLNQHSGSTSEQSPGYRTDSVNNIIRRWNKDKADRMHTMLPVRYKNAKKMLKKEKENHGHLTSSFEDDELIERWQKEPLEAVKGSNGEWTSPLMDPELPSGGFQEAVKEERKKERPTERVPGRRPGATRWISDGIELEHSVTNMFCIKSLNFNDEAKDIDDTATLKAKRNTLRNRIDKFLKQREYYMPDIAEPDSDKPRVQLLYEKGDKDEGEGGDEDEEEAEDEDEDEDKSEGEGVDLGMPSSYNPDTIEAAGLSSMAELEKELRRGMCNESLETVKRLLRVRAKGFQHKRRHIRGREQTTRAEAGLKAQMKQVRKAGWRYSNSYEALERLGLSESDTVDYEDLVEADLVSLKSYYDAYADRNKGLKTEWFRSRERYKRWEEQLVLTKREMVMTIRSFQRYQELWGWKSRCPDITEGMRAYACGQSNYWSELASQMLASCHEELYDHTVELRWCSEWLRKNVIDNNGAVSFVTES
;
A
#
# COMPACT_ATOMS: atom_id res chain seq x y z
N MET A 1 68.29 5.47 -26.69
CA MET A 1 69.25 4.36 -26.55
C MET A 1 68.84 3.53 -25.35
N HIS A 2 68.16 2.41 -25.56
CA HIS A 2 67.98 1.36 -24.55
C HIS A 2 68.08 0.01 -25.28
N PRO A 3 69.05 -0.86 -24.92
CA PRO A 3 69.10 -2.24 -25.36
C PRO A 3 68.56 -3.20 -24.27
N HIS A 4 67.86 -4.25 -24.75
CA HIS A 4 67.99 -5.68 -24.35
C HIS A 4 67.73 -6.08 -22.87
N TRP A 5 67.21 -7.25 -22.47
CA TRP A 5 66.93 -8.56 -23.08
C TRP A 5 66.06 -9.41 -22.10
N LYS A 6 65.52 -10.53 -22.61
CA LYS A 6 64.59 -11.54 -22.02
C LYS A 6 65.17 -12.42 -20.88
N PRO A 7 64.34 -13.29 -20.26
CA PRO A 7 64.66 -14.74 -20.19
C PRO A 7 63.43 -15.62 -20.57
N ARG A 8 63.53 -16.54 -21.56
CA ARG A 8 63.96 -17.98 -21.55
C ARG A 8 62.94 -18.97 -20.96
N LYS A 9 62.40 -19.82 -21.86
CA LYS A 9 61.71 -21.11 -21.60
C LYS A 9 62.74 -22.21 -21.32
N VAL A 10 62.38 -23.16 -20.47
CA VAL A 10 62.91 -24.54 -20.45
C VAL A 10 61.72 -25.50 -20.26
N THR A 11 61.67 -26.52 -21.11
CA THR A 11 60.68 -27.61 -21.18
C THR A 11 61.28 -28.87 -20.57
N ILE A 12 60.47 -29.73 -19.94
CA ILE A 12 60.76 -31.17 -19.77
C ILE A 12 59.45 -31.94 -19.99
N GLU A 13 59.50 -32.91 -20.90
CA GLU A 13 58.47 -33.90 -21.25
C GLU A 13 58.64 -35.18 -20.41
N VAL A 14 57.54 -35.92 -20.15
CA VAL A 14 57.57 -37.39 -20.01
C VAL A 14 56.29 -37.99 -20.60
N GLU A 15 56.50 -39.06 -21.38
CA GLU A 15 55.59 -39.77 -22.27
C GLU A 15 54.70 -40.85 -21.58
N THR A 16 53.52 -41.03 -22.20
CA THR A 16 52.69 -42.22 -22.57
C THR A 16 52.53 -43.43 -21.63
N ASP A 17 51.30 -43.94 -21.49
CA ASP A 17 50.87 -45.10 -22.29
C ASP A 17 49.36 -45.37 -22.28
N VAL A 18 48.93 -45.97 -23.39
CA VAL A 18 47.57 -46.27 -23.85
C VAL A 18 47.21 -47.71 -23.45
N ASP A 19 45.96 -48.00 -23.09
CA ASP A 19 45.36 -49.30 -23.42
C ASP A 19 43.82 -49.25 -23.52
N GLU A 20 43.33 -49.69 -24.67
CA GLU A 20 41.93 -49.87 -25.06
C GLU A 20 41.38 -51.20 -24.52
N LEU A 21 40.14 -51.25 -24.02
CA LEU A 21 39.32 -52.48 -24.06
C LEU A 21 37.82 -52.15 -24.28
N VAL A 22 37.33 -52.64 -25.41
CA VAL A 22 35.97 -52.54 -25.99
C VAL A 22 35.03 -53.64 -25.40
N PRO A 23 33.68 -53.49 -25.43
CA PRO A 23 32.75 -54.04 -24.42
C PRO A 23 31.99 -55.33 -24.86
N PRO A 24 31.22 -55.99 -23.96
CA PRO A 24 30.16 -56.93 -24.34
C PRO A 24 28.73 -56.39 -24.11
N PRO A 25 27.69 -56.98 -24.74
CA PRO A 25 26.44 -56.29 -25.07
C PRO A 25 25.21 -56.87 -24.28
N PRO A 26 23.94 -56.69 -24.70
CA PRO A 26 22.94 -55.87 -24.00
C PRO A 26 21.82 -56.69 -23.32
N LYS A 27 21.17 -56.14 -22.28
CA LYS A 27 19.84 -56.64 -21.83
C LYS A 27 18.80 -55.53 -21.64
N ARG A 28 18.13 -55.26 -22.77
CA ARG A 28 16.68 -55.07 -22.98
C ARG A 28 15.83 -54.36 -21.90
N ARG A 29 15.55 -53.09 -22.20
CA ARG A 29 14.28 -52.33 -22.17
C ARG A 29 13.01 -52.98 -21.58
N ARG A 30 12.34 -52.21 -20.72
CA ARG A 30 10.97 -51.68 -20.92
C ARG A 30 11.00 -50.22 -20.42
N GLY A 31 10.79 -49.14 -21.17
CA GLY A 31 10.06 -48.94 -22.42
C GLY A 31 8.64 -48.42 -22.14
N ARG A 32 8.47 -47.12 -21.90
CA ARG A 32 7.19 -46.41 -22.07
C ARG A 32 7.42 -45.14 -22.91
N PRO A 33 6.54 -44.81 -23.88
CA PRO A 33 6.92 -44.12 -25.13
C PRO A 33 6.94 -42.58 -25.05
N PRO A 34 7.52 -41.92 -26.07
CA PRO A 34 7.63 -40.47 -26.18
C PRO A 34 6.40 -39.79 -26.84
N ALA A 35 6.37 -38.47 -26.69
CA ALA A 35 5.45 -37.49 -27.27
C ALA A 35 5.31 -37.63 -28.81
N ASN A 36 4.18 -37.30 -29.45
CA ASN A 36 3.67 -35.97 -29.89
C ASN A 36 2.86 -36.25 -31.20
N PRO A 37 2.37 -35.27 -31.99
CA PRO A 37 1.61 -34.02 -31.77
C PRO A 37 0.21 -34.18 -32.47
N SER A 38 -0.75 -33.26 -32.57
CA SER A 38 -0.73 -31.88 -33.02
C SER A 38 -2.14 -31.27 -32.86
N SER A 39 -2.19 -30.08 -32.25
CA SER A 39 -3.03 -28.91 -32.56
C SER A 39 -4.27 -29.05 -33.45
N ILE A 40 -5.38 -28.40 -33.04
CA ILE A 40 -5.82 -27.14 -33.65
C ILE A 40 -6.89 -26.46 -32.77
N GLU A 41 -6.78 -25.14 -32.73
CA GLU A 41 -7.51 -24.13 -31.98
C GLU A 41 -9.01 -24.07 -32.31
N VAL A 42 -9.84 -23.78 -31.30
CA VAL A 42 -11.16 -23.18 -31.48
C VAL A 42 -11.24 -21.91 -30.64
N ASN A 43 -11.25 -20.79 -31.35
CA ASN A 43 -11.43 -19.44 -30.84
C ASN A 43 -12.93 -19.08 -30.98
N ILE A 44 -13.62 -18.80 -29.87
CA ILE A 44 -15.02 -18.36 -29.86
C ILE A 44 -15.07 -16.89 -29.42
N GLN A 45 -15.23 -15.99 -30.38
CA GLN A 45 -15.74 -14.64 -30.14
C GLN A 45 -17.25 -14.61 -30.35
N ARG A 46 -17.94 -14.12 -29.32
CA ARG A 46 -19.34 -13.68 -29.34
C ARG A 46 -19.43 -12.30 -29.97
N THR A 47 -20.43 -12.07 -30.82
CA THR A 47 -21.35 -10.91 -30.69
C THR A 47 -22.63 -11.09 -31.53
N VAL A 48 -23.76 -11.08 -30.81
CA VAL A 48 -25.06 -10.41 -31.05
C VAL A 48 -25.44 -10.00 -32.49
N SER A 49 -26.65 -10.41 -32.94
CA SER A 49 -27.60 -9.50 -33.61
C SER A 49 -29.06 -9.95 -33.51
N THR A 50 -29.94 -8.96 -33.31
CA THR A 50 -31.40 -8.91 -33.39
C THR A 50 -31.96 -9.11 -34.82
N PRO A 51 -33.28 -9.32 -35.01
CA PRO A 51 -33.91 -9.27 -36.33
C PRO A 51 -34.46 -7.88 -36.74
N SER A 52 -34.38 -7.63 -38.06
CA SER A 52 -35.35 -6.97 -38.98
C SER A 52 -35.73 -5.47 -38.81
N ASN A 53 -35.40 -4.58 -39.77
CA ASN A 53 -36.15 -4.37 -41.04
C ASN A 53 -35.63 -3.18 -41.90
N VAL A 54 -35.36 -3.47 -43.19
CA VAL A 54 -35.71 -2.74 -44.44
C VAL A 54 -35.55 -1.20 -44.52
N SER A 55 -34.60 -0.71 -45.35
CA SER A 55 -34.90 -0.27 -46.74
C SER A 55 -33.67 0.32 -47.47
N LYS A 56 -33.50 -0.10 -48.74
CA LYS A 56 -32.90 0.61 -49.91
C LYS A 56 -31.42 1.04 -49.79
N SER A 57 -30.51 0.86 -50.76
CA SER A 57 -30.62 0.55 -52.19
C SER A 57 -29.21 0.43 -52.79
N GLY A 58 -29.04 -0.49 -53.75
CA GLY A 58 -28.02 -0.48 -54.81
C GLY A 58 -26.60 -0.89 -54.37
N GLY A 59 -25.91 -1.83 -54.99
CA GLY A 59 -26.04 -2.46 -56.29
C GLY A 59 -24.63 -2.86 -56.76
N PHE A 60 -24.57 -3.82 -57.68
CA PHE A 60 -23.38 -4.43 -58.32
C PHE A 60 -22.87 -5.74 -57.67
N VAL A 61 -23.34 -6.93 -58.11
CA VAL A 61 -23.01 -7.69 -59.37
C VAL A 61 -21.62 -8.33 -59.22
N ASN A 62 -21.35 -9.63 -59.36
CA ASN A 62 -21.83 -10.76 -60.17
C ASN A 62 -21.25 -12.03 -59.47
N ALA A 63 -21.82 -13.24 -59.37
CA ALA A 63 -22.39 -14.17 -60.34
C ALA A 63 -21.84 -15.59 -60.06
N ASN A 64 -22.77 -16.55 -60.05
CA ASN A 64 -22.65 -17.94 -60.54
C ASN A 64 -21.71 -18.91 -59.80
N ALA A 65 -22.07 -20.15 -59.48
CA ALA A 65 -23.24 -20.99 -59.75
C ALA A 65 -23.25 -22.12 -58.68
N GLY A 66 -24.42 -22.58 -58.20
CA GLY A 66 -25.04 -23.85 -58.66
C GLY A 66 -24.32 -25.07 -58.08
N THR A 67 -24.93 -25.94 -57.26
CA THR A 67 -26.11 -26.74 -57.56
C THR A 67 -26.46 -27.65 -56.35
N MET A 68 -27.77 -27.85 -56.19
CA MET A 68 -28.54 -28.98 -55.63
C MET A 68 -27.81 -30.14 -54.91
N PHE A 69 -28.35 -30.58 -53.77
CA PHE A 69 -29.08 -31.86 -53.63
C PHE A 69 -29.64 -32.01 -52.20
N ASP A 70 -30.96 -32.07 -52.10
CA ASP A 70 -31.79 -32.77 -51.07
C ASP A 70 -32.00 -34.21 -51.64
N PRO A 71 -32.43 -35.29 -50.93
CA PRO A 71 -33.27 -35.26 -49.73
C PRO A 71 -33.17 -36.43 -48.71
N SER A 72 -33.81 -36.18 -47.55
CA SER A 72 -34.76 -37.03 -46.78
C SER A 72 -34.47 -38.47 -46.28
N GLU A 73 -35.25 -38.80 -45.22
CA GLU A 73 -35.71 -40.11 -44.69
C GLU A 73 -35.01 -40.59 -43.38
N THR A 74 -35.61 -40.42 -42.20
CA THR A 74 -36.63 -41.25 -41.48
C THR A 74 -36.18 -42.66 -41.09
N HIS A 75 -36.06 -42.94 -39.77
CA HIS A 75 -36.90 -43.92 -39.04
C HIS A 75 -36.43 -44.18 -37.58
N SER A 76 -37.42 -44.63 -36.79
CA SER A 76 -37.49 -45.15 -35.40
C SER A 76 -36.44 -46.24 -35.05
N ASP A 77 -36.10 -46.66 -33.80
CA ASP A 77 -36.88 -47.11 -32.64
C ASP A 77 -35.94 -47.44 -31.42
N SER A 78 -36.44 -47.27 -30.18
CA SER A 78 -36.41 -48.16 -28.97
C SER A 78 -35.13 -48.81 -28.33
N ILE A 79 -34.75 -48.37 -27.09
CA ILE A 79 -34.52 -49.07 -25.74
C ILE A 79 -33.65 -50.39 -25.65
N PRO A 80 -32.91 -50.80 -24.56
CA PRO A 80 -31.93 -50.21 -23.57
C PRO A 80 -30.70 -51.20 -23.29
N PRO A 81 -29.91 -51.13 -22.15
CA PRO A 81 -28.60 -51.80 -21.99
C PRO A 81 -28.55 -53.05 -21.07
N THR A 82 -27.49 -53.88 -21.17
CA THR A 82 -27.10 -54.96 -20.22
C THR A 82 -25.56 -55.13 -20.15
N LYS A 83 -24.92 -55.02 -18.95
CA LYS A 83 -24.39 -56.05 -17.99
C LYS A 83 -23.14 -56.82 -18.52
N ASN A 84 -22.09 -57.25 -17.79
CA ASN A 84 -21.61 -57.39 -16.38
C ASN A 84 -20.13 -57.96 -16.48
N PRO A 85 -19.38 -58.51 -15.47
CA PRO A 85 -19.71 -58.98 -14.11
C PRO A 85 -18.66 -58.74 -12.96
N ALA A 86 -19.05 -59.17 -11.75
CA ALA A 86 -18.38 -59.18 -10.44
C ALA A 86 -17.64 -60.51 -10.12
N PHE A 87 -17.00 -60.64 -8.93
CA PHE A 87 -16.92 -61.81 -7.99
C PHE A 87 -15.86 -61.58 -6.87
N PRO A 88 -15.79 -62.34 -5.74
CA PRO A 88 -16.83 -62.90 -4.85
C PRO A 88 -16.52 -62.72 -3.32
N ILE A 89 -17.48 -63.07 -2.46
CA ILE A 89 -17.31 -63.32 -1.01
C ILE A 89 -17.54 -64.81 -0.75
N ASP A 90 -16.80 -65.41 0.20
CA ASP A 90 -17.21 -66.67 0.82
C ASP A 90 -17.05 -66.64 2.36
N SER A 91 -17.83 -67.48 3.02
CA SER A 91 -18.17 -67.49 4.45
C SER A 91 -17.84 -68.85 5.08
N THR A 92 -17.50 -68.90 6.38
CA THR A 92 -18.02 -69.85 7.42
C THR A 92 -17.11 -69.95 8.68
N LEU A 93 -17.75 -70.27 9.81
CA LEU A 93 -17.28 -70.34 11.21
C LEU A 93 -16.62 -71.69 11.59
N ALA A 94 -15.65 -71.70 12.55
CA ALA A 94 -15.67 -72.49 13.81
C ALA A 94 -14.31 -72.55 14.58
N VAL A 95 -14.27 -71.96 15.79
CA VAL A 95 -13.83 -72.47 17.13
C VAL A 95 -12.55 -73.32 17.30
N ASN A 96 -11.55 -72.84 18.08
CA ASN A 96 -11.21 -73.29 19.47
C ASN A 96 -9.97 -72.53 20.05
N PRO A 97 -9.64 -72.64 21.38
CA PRO A 97 -9.11 -71.57 22.22
C PRO A 97 -7.69 -71.92 22.77
N ASP A 98 -7.25 -71.17 23.79
CA ASP A 98 -6.06 -71.35 24.63
C ASP A 98 -4.73 -70.69 24.18
N ALA A 99 -4.43 -69.53 24.79
CA ALA A 99 -3.18 -69.27 25.53
C ALA A 99 -3.16 -67.83 26.11
N THR A 100 -3.47 -67.75 27.41
CA THR A 100 -2.92 -66.87 28.47
C THR A 100 -2.19 -65.54 28.15
N ASP A 101 -2.73 -64.47 28.74
CA ASP A 101 -2.28 -63.07 28.97
C ASP A 101 -0.85 -62.92 29.58
N PRO A 102 -0.11 -61.80 29.37
CA PRO A 102 -0.24 -60.68 30.31
C PRO A 102 -0.15 -59.24 29.71
N ARG A 103 -1.10 -58.40 30.15
CA ARG A 103 -1.12 -56.93 30.44
C ARG A 103 0.23 -56.17 30.52
N PRO A 104 0.19 -54.83 30.78
CA PRO A 104 -0.36 -53.68 30.06
C PRO A 104 0.81 -52.69 29.72
N ASP A 105 0.49 -51.48 29.27
CA ASP A 105 1.39 -50.31 29.17
C ASP A 105 2.22 -50.16 27.87
N GLU A 106 1.62 -49.45 26.90
CA GLU A 106 2.33 -48.38 26.17
C GLU A 106 1.27 -47.48 25.51
N GLU A 107 0.95 -46.35 26.16
CA GLU A 107 0.30 -45.24 25.47
C GLU A 107 1.22 -44.79 24.33
N ALA A 108 0.93 -45.26 23.12
CA ALA A 108 1.55 -44.75 21.91
C ALA A 108 1.32 -43.23 21.85
N ARG A 109 2.40 -42.46 22.00
CA ARG A 109 2.43 -41.02 21.74
C ARG A 109 1.73 -40.75 20.41
N PRO A 110 0.81 -39.76 20.30
CA PRO A 110 0.17 -39.45 19.04
C PRO A 110 1.24 -39.14 17.99
N GLN A 111 1.33 -39.99 16.97
CA GLN A 111 2.19 -39.76 15.81
C GLN A 111 1.92 -38.36 15.28
N GLY A 112 3.00 -37.60 15.05
CA GLY A 112 2.94 -36.20 14.64
C GLY A 112 1.95 -36.01 13.50
N LYS A 113 0.96 -35.13 13.71
CA LYS A 113 0.01 -34.74 12.65
C LYS A 113 0.84 -34.33 11.44
N SER A 114 0.65 -35.02 10.31
CA SER A 114 1.28 -34.60 9.06
C SER A 114 0.91 -33.13 8.82
N ASN A 115 1.88 -32.36 8.35
CA ASN A 115 1.75 -30.91 8.17
C ASN A 115 0.87 -30.62 6.94
N LYS A 116 -0.41 -31.01 6.98
CA LYS A 116 -1.39 -30.79 5.90
C LYS A 116 -1.57 -29.28 5.71
N ASN A 117 -1.29 -28.79 4.50
CA ASN A 117 -1.60 -27.40 4.17
C ASN A 117 -3.11 -27.24 3.85
N ASN A 118 -3.58 -26.00 3.63
CA ASN A 118 -4.99 -25.72 3.33
C ASN A 118 -5.53 -26.48 2.11
N ASN A 119 -4.70 -26.72 1.09
CA ASN A 119 -5.12 -27.46 -0.10
C ASN A 119 -5.24 -28.95 0.18
N ASP A 120 -4.37 -29.50 1.04
CA ASP A 120 -4.46 -30.91 1.44
C ASP A 120 -5.73 -31.16 2.26
N ASN A 121 -6.07 -30.24 3.16
CA ASN A 121 -7.34 -30.28 3.89
C ASN A 121 -8.55 -30.14 2.95
N LEU A 122 -8.45 -29.32 1.90
CA LEU A 122 -9.52 -29.15 0.91
C LEU A 122 -9.69 -30.40 0.04
N ARG A 123 -8.60 -31.05 -0.38
CA ARG A 123 -8.65 -32.31 -1.15
C ARG A 123 -9.26 -33.42 -0.30
N ASP A 124 -8.80 -33.57 0.93
CA ASP A 124 -9.36 -34.51 1.91
C ASP A 124 -10.87 -34.27 2.07
N TRP A 125 -11.29 -33.01 2.27
CA TRP A 125 -12.71 -32.66 2.36
C TRP A 125 -13.50 -32.96 1.07
N LEU A 126 -12.93 -32.72 -0.10
CA LEU A 126 -13.56 -33.05 -1.38
C LEU A 126 -13.76 -34.56 -1.54
N ASP A 127 -12.75 -35.34 -1.15
CA ASP A 127 -12.75 -36.80 -1.30
C ASP A 127 -13.62 -37.50 -0.26
N THR A 128 -13.72 -36.96 0.96
CA THR A 128 -14.40 -37.64 2.08
C THR A 128 -15.75 -37.04 2.47
N CYS A 129 -15.91 -35.71 2.37
CA CYS A 129 -17.02 -35.01 3.03
C CYS A 129 -17.95 -34.26 2.06
N ALA A 130 -17.48 -33.79 0.91
CA ALA A 130 -18.24 -32.90 0.05
C ALA A 130 -19.57 -33.51 -0.42
N ASP A 131 -19.56 -34.78 -0.84
CA ASP A 131 -20.77 -35.49 -1.25
C ASP A 131 -21.75 -35.73 -0.10
N GLU A 132 -21.26 -36.03 1.12
CA GLU A 132 -22.10 -36.17 2.31
C GLU A 132 -22.74 -34.83 2.70
N TYR A 133 -21.96 -33.75 2.67
CA TYR A 133 -22.44 -32.39 2.95
C TYR A 133 -23.51 -31.98 1.95
N LEU A 134 -23.31 -32.29 0.66
CA LEU A 134 -24.29 -32.00 -0.37
C LEU A 134 -25.58 -32.81 -0.20
N LYS A 135 -25.48 -34.10 0.16
CA LYS A 135 -26.65 -34.94 0.47
C LYS A 135 -27.45 -34.36 1.63
N GLU A 136 -26.80 -34.01 2.74
CA GLU A 136 -27.45 -33.36 3.89
C GLU A 136 -28.01 -31.97 3.54
N TRP A 137 -27.35 -31.22 2.67
CA TRP A 137 -27.88 -29.94 2.20
C TRP A 137 -29.17 -30.13 1.39
N TYR A 138 -29.25 -31.13 0.50
CA TYR A 138 -30.48 -31.45 -0.22
C TYR A 138 -31.63 -31.88 0.70
N VAL A 139 -31.35 -32.45 1.89
CA VAL A 139 -32.39 -32.77 2.88
C VAL A 139 -33.18 -31.51 3.25
N ASN A 140 -32.55 -30.33 3.26
CA ASN A 140 -33.26 -29.08 3.57
C ASN A 140 -34.40 -28.81 2.58
N ASP A 141 -34.27 -29.18 1.31
CA ASP A 141 -35.28 -28.99 0.27
C ASP A 141 -36.36 -30.08 0.23
N SER A 142 -36.32 -31.02 1.17
CA SER A 142 -37.33 -32.06 1.31
C SER A 142 -38.73 -31.48 1.58
N PRO A 143 -39.80 -32.20 1.17
CA PRO A 143 -41.16 -31.87 1.58
C PRO A 143 -41.31 -31.91 3.11
N PRO A 144 -42.31 -31.19 3.66
CA PRO A 144 -42.68 -31.32 5.08
C PRO A 144 -42.97 -32.78 5.44
N SER A 145 -42.27 -33.32 6.44
CA SER A 145 -42.33 -34.74 6.81
C SER A 145 -43.64 -35.18 7.47
N THR A 146 -44.39 -34.24 8.07
CA THR A 146 -45.68 -34.51 8.69
C THR A 146 -46.68 -33.41 8.33
N PRO A 147 -48.01 -33.71 8.27
CA PRO A 147 -49.04 -32.70 8.02
C PRO A 147 -49.31 -31.81 9.25
N ARG A 148 -48.45 -31.83 10.27
CA ARG A 148 -48.60 -31.03 11.49
C ARG A 148 -47.49 -30.01 11.59
N CYS A 149 -47.84 -28.79 12.00
CA CYS A 149 -46.86 -27.75 12.27
C CYS A 149 -45.99 -28.18 13.48
N PRO A 150 -44.65 -28.17 13.37
CA PRO A 150 -43.76 -28.60 14.44
C PRO A 150 -43.82 -27.67 15.67
N LEU A 151 -44.25 -26.41 15.50
CA LEU A 151 -44.31 -25.43 16.61
C LEU A 151 -45.62 -25.45 17.39
N CYS A 152 -46.77 -25.62 16.74
CA CYS A 152 -48.08 -25.59 17.41
C CYS A 152 -48.83 -26.92 17.37
N ALA A 153 -48.25 -27.96 16.75
CA ALA A 153 -48.81 -29.30 16.57
C ALA A 153 -50.16 -29.36 15.82
N LYS A 154 -50.66 -28.23 15.29
CA LYS A 154 -51.90 -28.17 14.50
C LYS A 154 -51.68 -28.73 13.11
N GLU A 155 -52.68 -29.44 12.61
CA GLU A 155 -52.71 -29.92 11.23
C GLU A 155 -52.77 -28.73 10.26
N THR A 156 -51.93 -28.74 9.23
CA THR A 156 -51.85 -27.68 8.21
C THR A 156 -51.62 -28.28 6.84
N LYS A 157 -52.25 -27.69 5.82
CA LYS A 157 -52.05 -28.03 4.41
C LYS A 157 -51.03 -27.13 3.72
N GLU A 158 -50.71 -26.00 4.35
CA GLU A 158 -49.76 -25.01 3.86
C GLU A 158 -48.60 -24.88 4.84
N PHE A 159 -47.39 -25.02 4.30
CA PHE A 159 -46.15 -24.91 5.05
C PHE A 159 -45.27 -23.81 4.49
N HIS A 160 -44.67 -23.06 5.39
CA HIS A 160 -43.74 -21.98 5.09
C HIS A 160 -42.45 -22.20 5.86
N ARG A 161 -41.32 -21.87 5.25
CA ARG A 161 -40.01 -21.81 5.91
C ARG A 161 -39.36 -20.46 5.67
N CYS A 162 -38.48 -20.03 6.56
CA CYS A 162 -37.68 -18.83 6.35
C CYS A 162 -36.30 -19.23 5.82
N ASN A 163 -35.80 -18.53 4.80
CA ASN A 163 -34.45 -18.77 4.29
C ASN A 163 -33.38 -17.96 5.05
N SER A 164 -33.80 -16.91 5.76
CA SER A 164 -32.90 -16.04 6.54
C SER A 164 -32.68 -16.51 7.99
N CYS A 165 -33.56 -17.38 8.52
CA CYS A 165 -33.48 -17.86 9.91
C CYS A 165 -32.72 -19.18 10.00
N VAL A 166 -31.74 -19.24 10.90
CA VAL A 166 -31.05 -20.51 11.23
C VAL A 166 -32.02 -21.42 12.00
N GLY A 167 -32.16 -22.66 11.53
CA GLY A 167 -32.99 -23.69 12.18
C GLY A 167 -34.50 -23.55 11.97
N SER A 168 -34.98 -22.66 11.07
CA SER A 168 -36.41 -22.59 10.77
C SER A 168 -36.85 -23.73 9.86
N GLY A 169 -37.39 -24.79 10.46
CA GLY A 169 -38.11 -25.84 9.73
C GLY A 169 -39.45 -25.35 9.15
N PRO A 170 -40.15 -26.21 8.39
CA PRO A 170 -41.44 -25.89 7.79
C PRO A 170 -42.53 -25.74 8.86
N VAL A 171 -43.21 -24.60 8.90
CA VAL A 171 -44.24 -24.25 9.90
C VAL A 171 -45.52 -23.72 9.25
N CYS A 172 -46.62 -23.70 9.99
CA CYS A 172 -47.88 -23.12 9.49
C CYS A 172 -47.84 -21.58 9.43
N SER A 173 -48.79 -21.00 8.70
CA SER A 173 -48.97 -19.56 8.47
C SER A 173 -49.01 -18.72 9.76
N ALA A 174 -49.69 -19.19 10.80
CA ALA A 174 -49.76 -18.46 12.07
C ALA A 174 -48.42 -18.44 12.81
N CYS A 175 -47.69 -19.56 12.79
CA CYS A 175 -46.39 -19.67 13.44
C CYS A 175 -45.31 -18.87 12.70
N ILE A 176 -45.30 -18.87 11.36
CA ILE A 176 -44.31 -18.09 10.60
C ILE A 176 -44.51 -16.58 10.84
N VAL A 177 -45.75 -16.09 10.88
CA VAL A 177 -46.07 -14.68 11.19
C VAL A 177 -45.67 -14.33 12.62
N HIS A 178 -45.90 -15.23 13.58
CA HIS A 178 -45.51 -15.02 14.97
C HIS A 178 -43.98 -14.87 15.12
N LEU A 179 -43.20 -15.77 14.50
CA LEU A 179 -41.73 -15.71 14.52
C LEU A 179 -41.19 -14.43 13.89
N HIS A 180 -41.80 -13.97 12.79
CA HIS A 180 -41.30 -12.84 12.00
C HIS A 180 -41.96 -11.50 12.37
N ARG A 181 -42.71 -11.42 13.47
CA ARG A 181 -43.30 -10.16 13.95
C ARG A 181 -42.25 -9.06 14.18
N TYR A 182 -41.04 -9.45 14.56
CA TYR A 182 -39.92 -8.53 14.77
C TYR A 182 -38.97 -8.41 13.58
N LEU A 183 -38.98 -9.40 12.68
CA LEU A 183 -38.10 -9.54 11.52
C LEU A 183 -38.95 -9.69 10.24
N PRO A 184 -39.80 -8.69 9.92
CA PRO A 184 -40.75 -8.81 8.81
C PRO A 184 -40.11 -8.85 7.42
N MET A 185 -38.82 -8.53 7.32
CA MET A 185 -38.09 -8.36 6.06
C MET A 185 -37.40 -9.66 5.59
N HIS A 186 -37.38 -10.68 6.45
CA HIS A 186 -36.81 -11.97 6.11
C HIS A 186 -37.55 -12.62 4.93
N ARG A 187 -36.84 -13.43 4.16
CA ARG A 187 -37.38 -14.13 3.00
C ARG A 187 -38.06 -15.43 3.40
N ILE A 188 -39.27 -15.65 2.89
CA ILE A 188 -40.07 -16.84 3.17
C ILE A 188 -40.25 -17.65 1.90
N GLN A 189 -40.22 -18.96 2.03
CA GLN A 189 -40.58 -19.89 0.97
C GLN A 189 -41.83 -20.65 1.36
N THR A 190 -42.70 -20.90 0.39
CA THR A 190 -43.91 -21.69 0.58
C THR A 190 -43.79 -22.98 -0.21
N TRP A 191 -44.19 -24.09 0.42
CA TRP A 191 -44.24 -25.38 -0.26
C TRP A 191 -45.42 -25.40 -1.23
N ASP A 192 -45.15 -25.47 -2.53
CA ASP A 192 -46.19 -25.48 -3.57
C ASP A 192 -46.67 -26.89 -3.96
N LYS A 193 -46.19 -27.90 -3.22
CA LYS A 193 -46.33 -29.36 -3.41
C LYS A 193 -45.24 -30.01 -4.25
N THR A 194 -44.40 -29.25 -4.94
CA THR A 194 -43.29 -29.81 -5.75
C THR A 194 -41.94 -29.22 -5.35
N PHE A 195 -41.86 -27.92 -5.06
CA PHE A 195 -40.65 -27.26 -4.58
C PHE A 195 -40.97 -26.12 -3.59
N TRP A 196 -39.91 -25.56 -3.02
CA TRP A 196 -39.99 -24.38 -2.17
C TRP A 196 -40.02 -23.12 -3.04
N ALA A 197 -41.22 -22.60 -3.29
CA ALA A 197 -41.39 -21.38 -4.07
C ALA A 197 -41.06 -20.15 -3.22
N ASP A 198 -40.14 -19.30 -3.73
CA ASP A 198 -39.85 -18.00 -3.14
C ASP A 198 -41.12 -17.14 -3.11
N ASP A 199 -41.40 -16.60 -1.93
CA ASP A 199 -42.45 -15.63 -1.75
C ASP A 199 -41.99 -14.51 -0.83
N ASP A 200 -42.82 -13.48 -0.68
CA ASP A 200 -42.64 -12.51 0.40
C ASP A 200 -43.84 -12.56 1.35
N LEU A 201 -43.60 -12.22 2.63
CA LEU A 201 -44.60 -12.31 3.69
C LEU A 201 -45.91 -11.56 3.34
N CYS A 202 -45.86 -10.55 2.47
CA CYS A 202 -46.99 -9.70 2.16
C CYS A 202 -47.72 -10.08 0.86
N ARG A 203 -47.04 -10.69 -0.13
CA ARG A 203 -47.63 -11.19 -1.39
C ARG A 203 -48.49 -12.44 -1.18
N LYS A 204 -48.22 -13.26 -0.15
CA LYS A 204 -49.10 -14.39 0.21
C LYS A 204 -50.41 -14.01 0.90
N GLY A 205 -50.59 -12.75 1.33
CA GLY A 205 -51.77 -12.38 2.12
C GLY A 205 -51.75 -12.88 3.57
N LEU A 206 -50.57 -13.23 4.10
CA LEU A 206 -50.36 -13.40 5.53
C LEU A 206 -50.45 -11.99 6.14
N ASP A 207 -51.47 -11.70 6.95
CA ASP A 207 -51.77 -10.35 7.50
C ASP A 207 -50.74 -9.84 8.53
N LEU A 208 -49.45 -9.86 8.16
CA LEU A 208 -48.36 -9.29 8.94
C LEU A 208 -48.41 -7.76 8.82
N VAL A 209 -48.84 -7.11 9.90
CA VAL A 209 -48.89 -5.66 10.01
C VAL A 209 -47.79 -5.18 10.95
N LEU A 210 -46.92 -4.29 10.46
CA LEU A 210 -45.96 -3.59 11.29
C LEU A 210 -46.67 -2.45 12.04
N TYR A 211 -46.84 -2.62 13.34
CA TYR A 211 -47.44 -1.61 14.20
C TYR A 211 -46.39 -0.63 14.72
N LEU A 212 -46.64 0.66 14.57
CA LEU A 212 -45.73 1.73 14.99
C LEU A 212 -46.30 2.52 16.18
N GLY A 213 -45.42 3.10 17.00
CA GLY A 213 -45.76 4.00 18.11
C GLY A 213 -46.11 3.35 19.46
N HIS A 214 -46.40 2.04 19.50
CA HIS A 214 -46.76 1.32 20.74
C HIS A 214 -45.95 0.03 20.94
N ALA A 215 -44.61 0.09 20.85
CA ALA A 215 -43.73 -1.09 21.02
C ALA A 215 -44.17 -2.32 20.19
N ARG A 216 -44.63 -2.08 18.96
CA ARG A 216 -45.18 -3.06 18.01
C ARG A 216 -46.53 -3.72 18.41
N ALA A 217 -47.22 -3.20 19.41
CA ALA A 217 -48.63 -3.51 19.68
C ALA A 217 -49.56 -2.69 18.77
N SER A 218 -50.77 -3.21 18.51
CA SER A 218 -51.77 -2.46 17.76
C SER A 218 -52.13 -1.17 18.48
N CYS A 219 -52.23 -0.09 17.72
CA CYS A 219 -52.69 1.19 18.24
C CYS A 219 -54.14 1.04 18.75
N PRO A 220 -54.46 1.51 19.98
CA PRO A 220 -55.83 1.50 20.49
C PRO A 220 -56.77 2.40 19.68
N SER A 221 -56.23 3.41 19.01
CA SER A 221 -56.97 4.24 18.07
C SER A 221 -57.09 3.52 16.72
N ASN A 222 -58.32 3.38 16.21
CA ASN A 222 -58.55 2.82 14.88
C ASN A 222 -57.82 3.66 13.83
N GLY A 223 -56.91 3.03 13.09
CA GLY A 223 -56.07 3.69 12.08
C GLY A 223 -55.98 2.87 10.81
N ASN A 224 -55.86 3.58 9.68
CA ASN A 224 -55.69 2.95 8.37
C ASN A 224 -54.38 2.18 8.28
N THR A 225 -54.42 1.08 7.53
CA THR A 225 -53.24 0.31 7.16
C THR A 225 -52.70 0.85 5.83
N TRP A 226 -51.38 0.97 5.71
CA TRP A 226 -50.70 1.53 4.55
C TRP A 226 -49.68 0.54 4.01
N ASP A 227 -49.44 0.53 2.71
CA ASP A 227 -48.31 -0.20 2.14
C ASP A 227 -47.04 0.64 2.23
N LEU A 228 -45.98 0.05 2.76
CA LEU A 228 -44.66 0.64 2.90
C LEU A 228 -43.64 -0.28 2.22
N TYR A 229 -42.90 0.28 1.26
CA TYR A 229 -41.79 -0.42 0.65
C TYR A 229 -40.55 -0.33 1.53
N ILE A 230 -39.86 -1.43 1.77
CA ILE A 230 -38.68 -1.46 2.64
C ILE A 230 -37.53 -2.16 1.93
N GLY A 231 -36.37 -1.52 1.94
CA GLY A 231 -35.10 -2.17 1.64
C GLY A 231 -34.40 -2.63 2.92
N ASP A 232 -33.96 -3.87 2.92
CA ASP A 232 -33.16 -4.49 3.97
C ASP A 232 -31.97 -5.27 3.37
N LEU A 233 -31.15 -5.91 4.20
CA LEU A 233 -30.04 -6.76 3.76
C LEU A 233 -30.49 -7.90 2.83
N ASP A 234 -31.72 -8.39 3.01
CA ASP A 234 -32.36 -9.44 2.20
C ASP A 234 -33.04 -8.92 0.92
N GLY A 235 -32.69 -7.70 0.50
CA GLY A 235 -33.27 -7.03 -0.66
C GLY A 235 -34.52 -6.21 -0.32
N PHE A 236 -35.45 -6.13 -1.27
CA PHE A 236 -36.61 -5.26 -1.18
C PHE A 236 -37.92 -6.03 -0.97
N SER A 237 -38.79 -5.50 -0.11
CA SER A 237 -40.12 -6.05 0.16
C SER A 237 -41.15 -4.95 0.40
N SER A 238 -42.43 -5.27 0.26
CA SER A 238 -43.53 -4.38 0.65
C SER A 238 -44.18 -4.92 1.92
N ILE A 239 -44.50 -4.08 2.89
CA ILE A 239 -45.21 -4.46 4.12
C ILE A 239 -46.37 -3.52 4.47
N LYS A 240 -47.43 -4.10 5.03
CA LYS A 240 -48.51 -3.36 5.66
C LYS A 240 -48.04 -2.72 6.96
N VAL A 241 -48.12 -1.39 7.07
CA VAL A 241 -47.75 -0.63 8.26
C VAL A 241 -48.99 0.08 8.84
N ARG A 242 -49.10 0.11 10.17
CA ARG A 242 -50.11 0.90 10.88
C ARG A 242 -49.42 1.90 11.79
N TYR A 243 -49.57 3.18 11.44
CA TYR A 243 -49.07 4.30 12.21
C TYR A 243 -49.95 4.55 13.44
N CYS A 244 -49.33 4.97 14.55
CA CYS A 244 -50.06 5.47 15.70
C CYS A 244 -50.74 6.79 15.34
N THR A 245 -52.03 6.89 15.68
CA THR A 245 -52.87 8.08 15.50
C THR A 245 -53.43 8.61 16.82
N CYS A 246 -52.95 8.09 17.96
CA CYS A 246 -53.34 8.59 19.29
C CYS A 246 -53.02 10.09 19.43
N LYS A 247 -53.77 10.78 20.30
CA LYS A 247 -53.49 12.17 20.64
C LYS A 247 -52.07 12.28 21.23
N GLY A 248 -51.21 13.07 20.60
CA GLY A 248 -49.79 13.21 20.97
C GLY A 248 -48.82 12.30 20.20
N ALA A 249 -49.29 11.51 19.23
CA ALA A 249 -48.43 10.71 18.38
C ALA A 249 -47.43 11.57 17.60
N VAL A 250 -46.16 11.13 17.54
CA VAL A 250 -45.15 11.80 16.72
C VAL A 250 -45.43 11.61 15.23
N PRO A 251 -44.95 12.50 14.34
CA PRO A 251 -45.12 12.36 12.89
C PRO A 251 -44.65 11.00 12.35
N ARG A 252 -45.26 10.53 11.25
CA ARG A 252 -44.99 9.22 10.63
C ARG A 252 -43.50 8.93 10.43
N THR A 253 -42.74 9.92 9.97
CA THR A 253 -41.29 9.81 9.78
C THR A 253 -40.53 9.52 11.07
N LYS A 254 -40.89 10.16 12.18
CA LYS A 254 -40.30 9.90 13.49
C LYS A 254 -40.68 8.51 14.01
N GLN A 255 -41.91 8.06 13.78
CA GLN A 255 -42.33 6.70 14.14
C GLN A 255 -41.53 5.62 13.39
N LEU A 256 -41.19 5.84 12.10
CA LEU A 256 -40.31 4.95 11.34
C LEU A 256 -38.90 4.92 11.93
N LEU A 257 -38.31 6.09 12.22
CA LEU A 257 -36.97 6.18 12.83
C LEU A 257 -36.92 5.43 14.17
N GLN A 258 -37.94 5.60 15.02
CA GLN A 258 -38.06 4.88 16.29
C GLN A 258 -38.18 3.34 16.11
N ALA A 259 -38.69 2.88 14.97
CA ALA A 259 -38.80 1.46 14.64
C ALA A 259 -37.56 0.88 13.93
N GLY A 260 -36.50 1.67 13.75
CA GLY A 260 -35.31 1.22 13.05
C GLY A 260 -35.41 1.31 11.52
N LEU A 261 -36.32 2.13 11.00
CA LEU A 261 -36.53 2.36 9.57
C LEU A 261 -36.20 3.81 9.21
N PHE A 262 -35.20 4.00 8.35
CA PHE A 262 -34.83 5.31 7.83
C PHE A 262 -35.71 5.69 6.64
N PRO A 263 -36.53 6.75 6.72
CA PRO A 263 -37.50 7.07 5.69
C PRO A 263 -36.84 7.64 4.43
N CYS A 264 -37.25 7.16 3.25
CA CYS A 264 -36.74 7.65 1.95
C CYS A 264 -37.29 9.03 1.58
N SER A 265 -38.40 9.48 2.18
CA SER A 265 -38.95 10.83 2.06
C SER A 265 -39.35 11.41 3.42
N HIS A 266 -39.43 12.74 3.53
CA HIS A 266 -39.57 13.43 4.82
C HIS A 266 -40.99 13.92 5.14
N ILE A 267 -41.91 13.88 4.18
CA ILE A 267 -43.30 14.35 4.36
C ILE A 267 -44.25 13.14 4.44
N HIS A 268 -44.28 12.32 3.39
CA HIS A 268 -45.15 11.16 3.28
C HIS A 268 -44.34 9.93 2.86
N PRO A 269 -43.63 9.26 3.79
CA PRO A 269 -42.81 8.11 3.47
C PRO A 269 -43.67 6.94 2.98
N ARG A 270 -43.50 6.60 1.69
CA ARG A 270 -43.99 5.35 1.08
C ARG A 270 -42.89 4.29 0.93
N SER A 271 -41.64 4.69 1.19
CA SER A 271 -40.50 3.79 1.28
C SER A 271 -39.59 4.15 2.46
N ALA A 272 -38.91 3.14 2.98
CA ALA A 272 -37.88 3.26 4.00
C ALA A 272 -36.76 2.23 3.78
N MET A 273 -35.60 2.47 4.38
CA MET A 273 -34.47 1.54 4.40
C MET A 273 -34.16 1.18 5.85
N THR A 274 -33.80 -0.06 6.16
CA THR A 274 -33.40 -0.41 7.52
C THR A 274 -32.08 0.28 7.90
N PHE A 275 -31.89 0.59 9.20
CA PHE A 275 -30.59 1.10 9.67
C PHE A 275 -29.46 0.08 9.44
N SER A 276 -29.76 -1.21 9.46
CA SER A 276 -28.81 -2.29 9.16
C SER A 276 -28.32 -2.19 7.72
N LEU A 277 -29.23 -2.04 6.76
CA LEU A 277 -28.89 -1.84 5.35
C LEU A 277 -28.02 -0.59 5.15
N MET A 278 -28.40 0.54 5.77
CA MET A 278 -27.64 1.80 5.63
C MET A 278 -26.23 1.69 6.21
N ARG A 279 -26.08 1.06 7.39
CA ARG A 279 -24.77 0.84 8.01
C ARG A 279 -23.89 -0.10 7.19
N MET A 280 -24.45 -1.19 6.66
CA MET A 280 -23.72 -2.12 5.81
C MET A 280 -23.25 -1.43 4.52
N TYR A 281 -24.13 -0.65 3.90
CA TYR A 281 -23.81 0.06 2.67
C TYR A 281 -22.74 1.14 2.87
N ASP A 282 -22.81 1.90 3.96
CA ASP A 282 -21.79 2.88 4.34
C ASP A 282 -20.40 2.23 4.52
N LEU A 283 -20.34 1.09 5.19
CA LEU A 283 -19.10 0.30 5.32
C LEU A 283 -18.62 -0.26 3.98
N LEU A 284 -19.51 -0.74 3.12
CA LEU A 284 -19.13 -1.27 1.80
C LEU A 284 -18.63 -0.17 0.86
N THR A 285 -19.16 1.04 0.94
CA THR A 285 -18.69 2.17 0.10
C THR A 285 -17.37 2.73 0.62
N THR A 286 -17.19 2.78 1.94
CA THR A 286 -16.03 3.39 2.60
C THR A 286 -14.86 2.42 2.80
N VAL A 287 -15.12 1.18 3.19
CA VAL A 287 -14.09 0.15 3.44
C VAL A 287 -14.05 -0.87 2.30
N GLY A 288 -15.22 -1.38 1.91
CA GLY A 288 -15.36 -2.39 0.85
C GLY A 288 -15.16 -1.86 -0.58
N ARG A 289 -15.00 -0.53 -0.76
CA ARG A 289 -14.82 0.16 -2.05
C ARG A 289 -15.85 -0.23 -3.11
N THR A 290 -17.04 -0.61 -2.67
CA THR A 290 -18.14 -1.05 -3.54
C THR A 290 -18.86 0.17 -4.08
N SER A 291 -19.07 0.23 -5.39
CA SER A 291 -19.88 1.31 -5.98
C SER A 291 -21.34 1.11 -5.63
N GLY A 292 -22.10 2.21 -5.54
CA GLY A 292 -23.52 2.14 -5.25
C GLY A 292 -24.29 1.25 -6.22
N HIS A 293 -23.96 1.30 -7.51
CA HIS A 293 -24.57 0.43 -8.52
C HIS A 293 -24.32 -1.06 -8.23
N LYS A 294 -23.09 -1.45 -7.90
CA LYS A 294 -22.79 -2.85 -7.59
C LYS A 294 -23.58 -3.34 -6.38
N TYR A 295 -23.64 -2.52 -5.32
CA TYR A 295 -24.41 -2.88 -4.13
C TYR A 295 -25.91 -2.97 -4.42
N TYR A 296 -26.44 -2.06 -5.23
CA TYR A 296 -27.83 -2.12 -5.66
C TYR A 296 -28.14 -3.39 -6.46
N THR A 297 -27.26 -3.78 -7.40
CA THR A 297 -27.39 -5.05 -8.13
C THR A 297 -27.39 -6.26 -7.20
N VAL A 298 -26.62 -6.24 -6.11
CA VAL A 298 -26.68 -7.30 -5.08
C VAL A 298 -28.07 -7.35 -4.45
N LEU A 299 -28.66 -6.21 -4.10
CA LEU A 299 -30.02 -6.15 -3.55
C LEU A 299 -31.08 -6.64 -4.55
N GLU A 300 -30.91 -6.35 -5.85
CA GLU A 300 -31.79 -6.89 -6.91
C GLU A 300 -31.72 -8.41 -6.97
N GLN A 301 -30.51 -8.99 -6.89
CA GLN A 301 -30.31 -10.44 -6.87
C GLN A 301 -30.91 -11.09 -5.63
N PHE A 302 -30.80 -10.48 -4.44
CA PHE A 302 -31.51 -10.96 -3.25
C PHE A 302 -33.03 -10.87 -3.40
N THR A 303 -33.53 -9.81 -4.04
CA THR A 303 -34.97 -9.57 -4.18
C THR A 303 -35.62 -10.55 -5.15
N LYS A 304 -35.03 -10.76 -6.33
CA LYS A 304 -35.48 -11.72 -7.35
C LYS A 304 -34.26 -12.27 -8.11
N PRO A 305 -33.64 -13.35 -7.62
CA PRO A 305 -32.46 -13.95 -8.26
C PRO A 305 -32.72 -14.24 -9.74
N GLY A 306 -31.83 -13.79 -10.62
CA GLY A 306 -31.94 -14.01 -12.07
C GLY A 306 -32.99 -13.16 -12.80
N PHE A 307 -33.82 -12.36 -12.11
CA PHE A 307 -34.86 -11.53 -12.71
C PHE A 307 -34.82 -10.05 -12.24
N PRO A 308 -33.71 -9.32 -12.42
CA PRO A 308 -33.57 -7.94 -11.94
C PRO A 308 -34.61 -6.99 -12.56
N GLY A 309 -34.99 -7.20 -13.83
CA GLY A 309 -36.03 -6.40 -14.49
C GLY A 309 -37.44 -6.54 -13.90
N LYS A 310 -37.66 -7.48 -12.96
CA LYS A 310 -38.90 -7.62 -12.20
C LYS A 310 -38.85 -6.91 -10.84
N VAL A 311 -37.75 -6.23 -10.51
CA VAL A 311 -37.57 -5.39 -9.33
C VAL A 311 -37.73 -3.93 -9.76
N ASP A 312 -38.56 -3.17 -9.04
CA ASP A 312 -38.74 -1.75 -9.36
C ASP A 312 -37.42 -0.99 -9.14
N ASP A 313 -37.07 -0.07 -10.04
CA ASP A 313 -35.85 0.74 -9.88
C ASP A 313 -36.01 1.74 -8.72
N ARG A 314 -35.25 1.49 -7.64
CA ARG A 314 -35.15 2.32 -6.44
C ARG A 314 -33.73 2.80 -6.19
N TYR A 315 -32.84 2.74 -7.19
CA TYR A 315 -31.44 3.10 -7.03
C TYR A 315 -31.26 4.52 -6.50
N ARG A 316 -32.00 5.47 -7.06
CA ARG A 316 -31.97 6.89 -6.63
C ARG A 316 -32.40 7.06 -5.17
N GLU A 317 -33.39 6.29 -4.73
CA GLU A 317 -33.86 6.34 -3.34
C GLU A 317 -32.80 5.80 -2.38
N LEU A 318 -32.10 4.73 -2.76
CA LEU A 318 -30.98 4.20 -1.98
C LEU A 318 -29.86 5.24 -1.85
N MET A 319 -29.43 5.84 -2.97
CA MET A 319 -28.35 6.84 -2.96
C MET A 319 -28.71 8.06 -2.10
N TRP A 320 -29.92 8.61 -2.28
CA TRP A 320 -30.40 9.75 -1.52
C TRP A 320 -30.56 9.45 -0.02
N THR A 321 -31.03 8.26 0.31
CA THR A 321 -31.22 7.84 1.70
C THR A 321 -29.87 7.59 2.39
N HIS A 322 -28.94 6.93 1.71
CA HIS A 322 -27.58 6.73 2.20
C HIS A 322 -26.89 8.05 2.51
N ARG A 323 -26.95 9.02 1.59
CA ARG A 323 -26.31 10.32 1.78
C ARG A 323 -26.81 11.06 3.02
N ARG A 324 -28.13 11.05 3.27
CA ARG A 324 -28.72 11.64 4.48
C ARG A 324 -28.38 10.85 5.73
N TYR A 325 -28.37 9.53 5.66
CA TYR A 325 -27.95 8.67 6.75
C TYR A 325 -26.49 8.96 7.15
N MET A 326 -25.57 8.97 6.19
CA MET A 326 -24.15 9.27 6.38
C MET A 326 -23.97 10.64 7.05
N HIS A 327 -24.63 11.68 6.55
CA HIS A 327 -24.57 13.01 7.17
C HIS A 327 -25.04 13.01 8.64
N LEU A 328 -26.16 12.34 8.95
CA LEU A 328 -26.66 12.26 10.33
C LEU A 328 -25.76 11.39 11.23
N ALA A 329 -25.17 10.32 10.69
CA ALA A 329 -24.20 9.50 11.41
C ALA A 329 -22.96 10.32 11.78
N GLU A 330 -22.48 11.14 10.86
CA GLU A 330 -21.34 12.04 11.07
C GLU A 330 -21.65 13.14 12.10
N LEU A 331 -22.80 13.81 11.98
CA LEU A 331 -23.24 14.79 12.99
C LEU A 331 -23.42 14.18 14.39
N ARG A 332 -23.88 12.92 14.46
CA ARG A 332 -24.01 12.20 15.73
C ARG A 332 -22.65 11.93 16.36
N LEU A 333 -21.63 11.62 15.55
CA LEU A 333 -20.25 11.45 16.02
C LEU A 333 -19.58 12.78 16.36
N ALA A 334 -19.95 13.88 15.69
CA ALA A 334 -19.53 15.25 15.99
C ALA A 334 -20.21 15.86 17.24
N SER A 335 -20.99 15.08 17.99
CA SER A 335 -21.77 15.52 19.15
C SER A 335 -22.77 16.64 18.86
N ARG A 336 -23.27 16.76 17.63
CA ARG A 336 -24.31 17.73 17.27
C ARG A 336 -25.55 17.54 18.16
N LEU A 337 -26.17 18.65 18.58
CA LEU A 337 -27.28 18.74 19.54
C LEU A 337 -26.91 18.53 21.02
N PHE A 338 -25.69 18.12 21.34
CA PHE A 338 -25.21 18.21 22.73
C PHE A 338 -24.82 19.66 23.05
N PRO A 339 -24.94 20.08 24.32
CA PRO A 339 -24.28 21.30 24.78
C PRO A 339 -22.78 21.27 24.43
N PRO A 340 -22.19 22.41 24.00
CA PRO A 340 -20.75 22.52 23.85
C PRO A 340 -20.06 22.41 25.20
N HIS A 341 -19.04 21.56 25.31
CA HIS A 341 -18.18 21.57 26.49
C HIS A 341 -17.39 22.89 26.55
N PRO A 342 -17.42 23.62 27.69
CA PRO A 342 -16.82 24.97 27.79
C PRO A 342 -15.33 25.01 27.43
N ASP A 343 -14.57 23.98 27.85
CA ASP A 343 -13.10 23.96 27.69
C ASP A 343 -12.58 23.01 26.58
N ILE A 344 -13.46 22.28 25.89
CA ILE A 344 -13.06 21.24 24.92
C ILE A 344 -13.67 21.49 23.55
N ASP A 345 -14.98 21.75 23.49
CA ASP A 345 -15.68 21.95 22.23
C ASP A 345 -15.53 23.39 21.78
N THR A 346 -14.52 23.65 20.97
CA THR A 346 -14.35 24.96 20.33
C THR A 346 -15.29 25.14 19.13
N ASN A 347 -15.73 24.05 18.48
CA ASN A 347 -16.56 24.09 17.25
C ASN A 347 -17.59 22.95 17.18
N PRO A 348 -18.77 23.11 17.81
CA PRO A 348 -19.81 22.10 17.81
C PRO A 348 -20.34 21.81 16.40
N GLY A 349 -20.27 20.55 15.97
CA GLY A 349 -20.76 20.11 14.65
C GLY A 349 -19.69 20.05 13.56
N ASP A 350 -18.42 20.32 13.89
CA ASP A 350 -17.28 19.92 13.06
C ASP A 350 -17.23 18.38 12.97
N GLN A 351 -17.36 17.86 11.76
CA GLN A 351 -17.40 16.44 11.45
C GLN A 351 -16.00 15.85 11.25
N SER A 352 -14.94 16.66 11.24
CA SER A 352 -13.58 16.15 11.11
C SER A 352 -13.14 15.36 12.34
N PHE A 353 -12.29 14.36 12.11
CA PHE A 353 -11.63 13.58 13.16
C PHE A 353 -10.12 13.69 13.05
N ASP A 354 -9.49 13.92 14.20
CA ASP A 354 -8.11 14.33 14.29
C ASP A 354 -7.11 13.24 14.57
N CYS A 355 -5.86 13.54 14.21
CA CYS A 355 -4.76 12.74 14.70
C CYS A 355 -4.67 12.85 16.24
N VAL A 356 -4.79 11.71 16.91
CA VAL A 356 -4.69 11.59 18.37
C VAL A 356 -3.24 11.65 18.88
N ALA A 357 -2.26 11.43 18.02
CA ALA A 357 -0.84 11.43 18.38
C ALA A 357 -0.13 12.77 18.09
N CYS A 358 -0.79 13.69 17.38
CA CYS A 358 -0.22 15.00 17.08
C CYS A 358 -0.39 15.98 18.27
N PRO A 359 0.58 16.88 18.52
CA PRO A 359 0.47 17.91 19.54
C PRO A 359 -0.78 18.79 19.35
N ARG A 360 -1.60 18.92 20.40
CA ARG A 360 -2.79 19.78 20.47
C ARG A 360 -2.84 20.52 21.81
N PRO A 361 -2.38 21.78 21.88
CA PRO A 361 -2.42 22.59 23.10
C PRO A 361 -3.84 22.67 23.67
N GLY A 362 -4.00 22.59 25.00
CA GLY A 362 -5.31 22.63 25.65
C GLY A 362 -6.15 21.35 25.46
N PHE A 363 -5.62 20.33 24.79
CA PHE A 363 -6.34 19.08 24.51
C PHE A 363 -5.56 17.84 24.96
N ASN A 364 -4.34 17.64 24.45
CA ASN A 364 -3.50 16.49 24.84
C ASN A 364 -2.15 16.87 25.44
N PHE A 365 -1.89 18.17 25.61
CA PHE A 365 -0.83 18.71 26.45
C PHE A 365 -1.11 20.18 26.80
N GLU A 366 -0.47 20.67 27.86
CA GLU A 366 -0.50 22.09 28.24
C GLU A 366 0.88 22.73 28.10
N TRP A 367 0.95 23.98 27.65
CA TRP A 367 2.25 24.68 27.48
C TRP A 367 3.02 24.83 28.79
N ALA A 368 2.32 24.99 29.91
CA ALA A 368 2.93 25.08 31.23
C ALA A 368 3.65 23.78 31.66
N GLU A 369 3.37 22.65 31.00
CA GLU A 369 4.04 21.37 31.27
C GLU A 369 5.33 21.21 30.45
N VAL A 370 5.54 22.02 29.40
CA VAL A 370 6.63 21.85 28.43
C VAL A 370 7.75 22.84 28.74
N SER A 371 8.94 22.33 29.03
CA SER A 371 10.12 23.17 29.22
C SER A 371 10.60 23.80 27.90
N GLU A 372 11.32 24.91 27.96
CA GLU A 372 11.85 25.60 26.77
C GLU A 372 12.76 24.69 25.92
N GLU A 373 13.53 23.81 26.57
CA GLU A 373 14.40 22.81 25.94
C GLU A 373 13.61 21.71 25.20
N GLU A 374 12.38 21.43 25.62
CA GLU A 374 11.53 20.38 25.06
C GLU A 374 10.59 20.88 23.95
N LEU A 375 10.46 22.19 23.75
CA LEU A 375 9.56 22.80 22.75
C LEU A 375 9.78 22.25 21.34
N CYS A 376 11.02 21.92 20.98
CA CYS A 376 11.36 21.36 19.67
C CYS A 376 10.63 20.03 19.39
N TRP A 377 10.36 19.24 20.43
CA TRP A 377 9.61 17.99 20.34
C TRP A 377 8.12 18.20 20.14
N PHE A 378 7.59 19.41 20.25
CA PHE A 378 6.15 19.69 20.06
C PHE A 378 5.84 20.35 18.71
N ARG A 379 6.84 20.49 17.82
CA ARG A 379 6.64 20.96 16.44
C ARG A 379 5.70 20.01 15.69
N LEU A 380 4.70 20.58 15.03
CA LEU A 380 3.71 19.84 14.26
C LEU A 380 4.11 19.80 12.78
N TRP A 381 4.32 18.58 12.26
CA TRP A 381 4.75 18.35 10.88
C TRP A 381 3.59 17.96 9.97
N TYR A 382 3.46 18.66 8.83
CA TYR A 382 2.50 18.36 7.77
C TYR A 382 3.20 18.14 6.43
N SER A 383 2.70 17.17 5.66
CA SER A 383 3.09 16.89 4.29
C SER A 383 2.01 17.34 3.32
N TYR A 384 2.37 17.95 2.20
CA TYR A 384 1.45 18.25 1.10
C TYR A 384 1.82 17.48 -0.16
N ASP A 385 0.79 16.96 -0.83
CA ASP A 385 0.91 16.34 -2.14
C ASP A 385 -0.41 16.43 -2.93
N GLY A 386 -0.31 16.30 -4.25
CA GLY A 386 -1.41 16.33 -5.22
C GLY A 386 -1.72 14.96 -5.84
N ASN A 387 -2.97 14.52 -5.70
CA ASN A 387 -3.48 13.30 -6.32
C ASN A 387 -4.25 13.56 -7.63
N PHE A 388 -3.62 13.15 -8.73
CA PHE A 388 -4.13 13.29 -10.10
C PHE A 388 -5.01 12.14 -10.60
N ARG A 389 -5.15 11.04 -9.83
CA ARG A 389 -6.08 9.94 -10.15
C ARG A 389 -7.48 10.22 -9.63
N SER A 390 -7.59 11.04 -8.59
CA SER A 390 -8.85 11.44 -7.97
C SER A 390 -9.52 12.57 -8.77
N VAL A 391 -9.90 12.28 -10.01
CA VAL A 391 -10.63 13.21 -10.90
C VAL A 391 -12.14 13.18 -10.66
N ARG A 392 -12.84 14.20 -11.15
CA ARG A 392 -14.30 14.19 -11.37
C ARG A 392 -14.58 14.45 -12.84
N LYS A 393 -15.45 13.64 -13.43
CA LYS A 393 -15.89 13.81 -14.81
C LYS A 393 -16.84 14.99 -14.91
N SER A 394 -16.64 15.83 -15.93
CA SER A 394 -17.55 16.91 -16.29
C SER A 394 -18.83 16.30 -16.83
N LYS A 395 -19.84 16.24 -15.99
CA LYS A 395 -21.15 15.63 -16.28
C LYS A 395 -22.24 16.67 -16.08
N LYS A 396 -23.35 16.48 -16.79
CA LYS A 396 -24.58 17.23 -16.49
C LYS A 396 -25.06 16.82 -15.10
N VAL A 397 -24.92 17.73 -14.16
CA VAL A 397 -25.34 17.57 -12.77
C VAL A 397 -26.54 18.46 -12.51
N ASP A 398 -27.35 18.08 -11.53
CA ASP A 398 -28.46 18.92 -11.08
C ASP A 398 -27.90 20.19 -10.45
N ALA A 399 -28.40 21.35 -10.85
CA ALA A 399 -28.01 22.64 -10.27
C ALA A 399 -28.39 22.74 -8.78
N ALA A 400 -29.32 21.92 -8.32
CA ALA A 400 -29.73 21.81 -6.92
C ALA A 400 -28.88 20.83 -6.09
N ASP A 401 -27.80 20.24 -6.63
CA ASP A 401 -26.90 19.39 -5.83
C ASP A 401 -26.16 20.22 -4.78
N VAL A 402 -26.33 19.85 -3.51
CA VAL A 402 -25.73 20.53 -2.35
C VAL A 402 -24.92 19.55 -1.55
N SER A 403 -23.71 19.92 -1.11
CA SER A 403 -22.92 19.12 -0.17
C SER A 403 -23.51 19.19 1.24
N CYS A 404 -23.55 18.06 1.96
CA CYS A 404 -24.01 18.03 3.35
C CYS A 404 -22.89 18.34 4.36
N SER A 405 -21.64 18.32 3.92
CA SER A 405 -20.44 18.47 4.77
C SER A 405 -19.46 19.55 4.28
N ASP A 406 -19.90 20.45 3.41
CA ASP A 406 -19.06 21.56 2.92
C ASP A 406 -18.64 22.47 4.06
N ASP A 407 -17.33 22.72 4.18
CA ASP A 407 -16.71 23.45 5.30
C ASP A 407 -16.98 22.88 6.71
N LEU A 408 -17.48 21.63 6.80
CA LEU A 408 -17.76 20.96 8.07
C LEU A 408 -16.78 19.83 8.37
N ALA A 409 -15.78 19.57 7.53
CA ALA A 409 -14.85 18.46 7.71
C ALA A 409 -13.44 18.72 7.12
N TYR A 410 -13.05 17.98 6.08
CA TYR A 410 -11.67 18.01 5.55
C TYR A 410 -11.52 18.92 4.33
N PHE A 411 -12.54 18.99 3.48
CA PHE A 411 -12.55 19.95 2.40
C PHE A 411 -12.75 21.37 2.91
N VAL A 412 -12.02 22.30 2.30
CA VAL A 412 -12.34 23.73 2.39
C VAL A 412 -13.68 24.03 1.72
N MET A 413 -14.31 25.14 2.14
CA MET A 413 -15.55 25.63 1.54
C MET A 413 -15.45 25.80 0.03
N LYS A 414 -16.18 24.96 -0.72
CA LYS A 414 -15.98 24.78 -2.18
C LYS A 414 -16.20 26.05 -2.98
N GLU A 415 -17.27 26.80 -2.70
CA GLU A 415 -17.67 27.95 -3.52
C GLU A 415 -16.68 29.12 -3.36
N ILE A 416 -16.39 29.53 -2.11
CA ILE A 416 -15.42 30.60 -1.83
C ILE A 416 -14.04 30.24 -2.37
N TYR A 417 -13.60 28.99 -2.16
CA TYR A 417 -12.34 28.50 -2.70
C TYR A 417 -12.30 28.63 -4.22
N LYS A 418 -13.33 28.17 -4.93
CA LYS A 418 -13.39 28.24 -6.39
C LYS A 418 -13.33 29.69 -6.89
N THR A 419 -14.18 30.58 -6.37
CA THR A 419 -14.19 32.00 -6.74
C THR A 419 -12.84 32.66 -6.47
N TRP A 420 -12.21 32.37 -5.33
CA TRP A 420 -10.88 32.88 -5.01
C TRP A 420 -9.84 32.40 -6.03
N THR A 421 -9.83 31.11 -6.39
CA THR A 421 -8.87 30.58 -7.37
C THR A 421 -9.01 31.19 -8.77
N GLU A 422 -10.21 31.69 -9.12
CA GLU A 422 -10.47 32.41 -10.37
C GLU A 422 -10.01 33.86 -10.30
N SER A 423 -9.99 34.46 -9.10
CA SER A 423 -9.50 35.83 -8.86
C SER A 423 -7.98 35.95 -8.87
N ILE A 424 -7.26 34.88 -8.53
CA ILE A 424 -5.80 34.89 -8.49
C ILE A 424 -5.25 34.84 -9.92
N PRO A 425 -4.42 35.83 -10.32
CA PRO A 425 -3.82 35.82 -11.65
C PRO A 425 -3.00 34.54 -11.83
N PRO A 426 -3.05 33.90 -13.01
CA PRO A 426 -2.22 32.74 -13.26
C PRO A 426 -0.77 33.16 -13.05
N SER A 427 -0.07 32.51 -12.11
CA SER A 427 1.37 32.68 -11.97
C SER A 427 1.98 32.33 -13.32
N LYS A 428 2.52 33.32 -14.03
CA LYS A 428 3.30 33.01 -15.23
C LYS A 428 4.45 32.13 -14.76
N ARG A 429 4.52 30.91 -15.28
CA ARG A 429 5.68 30.04 -15.10
C ARG A 429 6.73 30.56 -16.08
N ASP A 430 7.23 31.79 -15.83
CA ASP A 430 8.06 32.52 -16.79
C ASP A 430 9.39 31.81 -17.04
N GLU A 431 9.86 30.99 -16.09
CA GLU A 431 11.04 30.14 -16.29
C GLU A 431 10.84 28.75 -15.67
N LYS A 432 11.22 27.73 -16.45
CA LYS A 432 11.32 26.34 -16.00
C LYS A 432 12.60 26.22 -15.16
N PRO A 433 12.55 25.81 -13.89
CA PRO A 433 13.76 25.48 -13.16
C PRO A 433 14.43 24.26 -13.83
N GLY A 434 15.72 24.34 -14.13
CA GLY A 434 16.48 23.27 -14.78
C GLY A 434 16.78 22.05 -13.90
N TYR A 435 16.13 21.88 -12.74
CA TYR A 435 16.76 21.21 -11.59
C TYR A 435 15.88 20.20 -10.82
N ASP A 436 14.69 19.84 -11.34
CA ASP A 436 13.87 18.73 -10.84
C ASP A 436 13.75 17.65 -11.93
N ASN A 437 14.43 16.52 -11.72
CA ASN A 437 14.41 15.39 -12.66
C ASN A 437 13.19 14.47 -12.44
N HIS A 438 12.46 14.62 -11.33
CA HIS A 438 11.24 13.88 -11.09
C HIS A 438 10.04 14.58 -11.76
N LYS A 439 9.03 13.79 -12.11
CA LYS A 439 7.88 14.20 -12.94
C LYS A 439 6.90 15.15 -12.23
N ALA A 440 7.30 15.83 -11.14
CA ALA A 440 6.41 16.72 -10.42
C ALA A 440 6.07 17.94 -11.30
N GLY A 441 4.79 18.05 -11.68
CA GLY A 441 4.24 19.21 -12.39
C GLY A 441 4.49 19.33 -13.90
N ASN A 442 4.80 18.25 -14.64
CA ASN A 442 5.11 18.30 -16.09
C ASN A 442 4.07 17.65 -17.04
N ASP A 443 3.00 17.02 -16.56
CA ASP A 443 1.90 16.53 -17.42
C ASP A 443 0.77 17.58 -17.52
N THR A 444 1.01 18.67 -18.25
CA THR A 444 0.00 19.71 -18.50
C THR A 444 -0.80 19.44 -19.79
N SER A 445 -2.12 19.49 -19.65
CA SER A 445 -3.19 19.72 -20.65
C SER A 445 -3.91 18.52 -21.31
N VAL A 446 -3.25 17.45 -21.78
CA VAL A 446 -3.94 16.46 -22.65
C VAL A 446 -4.81 15.43 -21.89
N ARG A 447 -4.55 15.19 -20.60
CA ARG A 447 -5.29 14.19 -19.78
C ARG A 447 -6.62 14.67 -19.21
N TRP A 448 -6.95 15.95 -19.36
CA TRP A 448 -8.00 16.61 -18.57
C TRP A 448 -9.28 16.96 -19.36
N VAL A 449 -9.32 16.62 -20.65
CA VAL A 449 -10.53 16.81 -21.47
C VAL A 449 -11.66 15.95 -20.92
N GLY A 450 -12.79 16.57 -20.59
CA GLY A 450 -13.96 15.90 -20.03
C GLY A 450 -13.99 15.78 -18.51
N ASN A 451 -13.06 16.42 -17.78
CA ASN A 451 -13.06 16.52 -16.32
C ASN A 451 -13.23 17.97 -15.85
N ASP A 452 -14.02 18.19 -14.80
CA ASP A 452 -14.18 19.48 -14.15
C ASP A 452 -13.34 19.62 -12.87
N ILE A 453 -12.98 18.49 -12.25
CA ILE A 453 -11.90 18.38 -11.26
C ILE A 453 -10.80 17.48 -11.81
N THR A 454 -9.60 18.02 -11.88
CA THR A 454 -8.38 17.37 -12.42
C THR A 454 -7.57 16.63 -11.36
N GLY A 455 -7.90 16.77 -10.09
CA GLY A 455 -7.22 16.12 -8.98
C GLY A 455 -7.61 16.72 -7.63
N ILE A 456 -6.99 16.24 -6.56
CA ILE A 456 -7.18 16.73 -5.19
C ILE A 456 -5.81 16.94 -4.55
N GLY A 457 -5.62 18.04 -3.84
CA GLY A 457 -4.46 18.25 -2.96
C GLY A 457 -4.86 18.06 -1.50
N ALA A 458 -3.97 17.51 -0.68
CA ALA A 458 -4.22 17.41 0.76
C ALA A 458 -2.97 17.65 1.61
N TRP A 459 -3.18 18.32 2.73
CA TRP A 459 -2.26 18.32 3.87
C TRP A 459 -2.55 17.12 4.78
N SER A 460 -1.51 16.40 5.20
CA SER A 460 -1.62 15.30 6.17
C SER A 460 -0.51 15.38 7.20
N CYS A 461 -0.75 14.99 8.45
CA CYS A 461 0.34 14.95 9.43
C CYS A 461 1.40 13.93 9.00
N THR A 462 2.66 14.34 8.97
CA THR A 462 3.71 13.59 8.29
C THR A 462 4.00 12.24 8.97
N SER A 463 3.97 12.18 10.31
CA SER A 463 4.30 10.96 11.08
C SER A 463 3.23 9.88 11.04
N HIS A 464 1.95 10.27 10.94
CA HIS A 464 0.81 9.38 11.15
C HIS A 464 -0.09 9.21 9.93
N SER A 465 0.16 9.98 8.87
CA SER A 465 -0.63 9.99 7.63
C SER A 465 -2.11 10.34 7.83
N CYS A 466 -2.49 11.01 8.93
CA CYS A 466 -3.87 11.49 9.10
C CYS A 466 -4.06 12.77 8.29
N VAL A 467 -5.09 12.83 7.46
CA VAL A 467 -5.41 14.01 6.65
C VAL A 467 -5.91 15.13 7.56
N ALA A 468 -5.45 16.34 7.31
CA ALA A 468 -5.72 17.49 8.15
C ALA A 468 -7.13 18.05 7.89
N PRO A 469 -7.89 18.43 8.93
CA PRO A 469 -9.15 19.15 8.76
C PRO A 469 -8.97 20.46 8.00
N HIS A 470 -9.91 20.78 7.11
CA HIS A 470 -9.82 21.88 6.14
C HIS A 470 -8.52 21.90 5.30
N GLY A 471 -7.78 20.79 5.25
CA GLY A 471 -6.52 20.67 4.54
C GLY A 471 -6.66 20.13 3.11
N VAL A 472 -7.88 19.94 2.61
CA VAL A 472 -8.15 19.28 1.31
C VAL A 472 -8.79 20.24 0.30
N VAL A 473 -8.28 20.24 -0.93
CA VAL A 473 -8.68 21.15 -2.02
C VAL A 473 -8.84 20.43 -3.35
N ASP A 474 -9.76 20.91 -4.20
CA ASP A 474 -9.89 20.43 -5.58
C ASP A 474 -8.93 21.16 -6.52
N PHE A 475 -8.40 20.45 -7.51
CA PHE A 475 -7.62 21.02 -8.61
C PHE A 475 -8.50 21.28 -9.83
N PHE A 476 -8.64 22.53 -10.26
CA PHE A 476 -9.42 22.87 -11.45
C PHE A 476 -8.59 22.92 -12.74
N LYS A 477 -7.27 23.18 -12.64
CA LYS A 477 -6.38 23.35 -13.80
C LYS A 477 -5.01 22.72 -13.55
N GLY A 478 -4.98 21.42 -13.22
CA GLY A 478 -3.76 20.74 -12.74
C GLY A 478 -3.36 21.24 -11.35
N GLU A 479 -2.16 20.93 -10.86
CA GLU A 479 -1.68 21.43 -9.57
C GLU A 479 -1.10 22.86 -9.71
N ARG A 480 -1.38 23.71 -8.70
CA ARG A 480 -0.87 25.08 -8.58
C ARG A 480 -0.53 25.35 -7.13
N PHE A 481 0.49 26.18 -6.87
CA PHE A 481 0.84 26.58 -5.51
C PHE A 481 -0.31 27.27 -4.78
N SER A 482 -1.14 28.05 -5.47
CA SER A 482 -2.31 28.71 -4.88
C SER A 482 -3.27 27.73 -4.20
N TYR A 483 -3.39 26.50 -4.71
CA TYR A 483 -4.23 25.48 -4.09
C TYR A 483 -3.64 25.01 -2.75
N ALA A 484 -2.32 24.74 -2.73
CA ALA A 484 -1.59 24.39 -1.51
C ALA A 484 -1.63 25.54 -0.48
N ASP A 485 -1.44 26.78 -0.94
CA ASP A 485 -1.46 27.99 -0.11
C ASP A 485 -2.81 28.17 0.59
N TYR A 486 -3.93 28.03 -0.14
CA TYR A 486 -5.27 28.15 0.44
C TYR A 486 -5.54 27.04 1.46
N ALA A 487 -5.20 25.79 1.12
CA ALA A 487 -5.37 24.66 2.02
C ALA A 487 -4.50 24.81 3.29
N LEU A 488 -3.28 25.34 3.15
CA LEU A 488 -2.38 25.61 4.28
C LEU A 488 -2.97 26.71 5.18
N ALA A 489 -3.42 27.82 4.59
CA ALA A 489 -4.03 28.92 5.33
C ALA A 489 -5.30 28.48 6.07
N ALA A 490 -6.16 27.70 5.42
CA ALA A 490 -7.37 27.14 6.04
C ALA A 490 -7.03 26.18 7.19
N LEU A 491 -6.05 25.29 7.01
CA LEU A 491 -5.53 24.41 8.06
C LEU A 491 -4.96 25.20 9.24
N LEU A 492 -4.09 26.18 8.99
CA LEU A 492 -3.48 26.99 10.05
C LEU A 492 -4.54 27.80 10.80
N CYS A 493 -5.51 28.37 10.08
CA CYS A 493 -6.66 29.05 10.68
C CYS A 493 -7.46 28.09 11.58
N HIS A 494 -7.68 26.85 11.14
CA HIS A 494 -8.30 25.82 11.95
C HIS A 494 -7.46 25.52 13.21
N LEU A 495 -6.14 25.30 13.09
CA LEU A 495 -5.29 25.03 14.26
C LEU A 495 -5.26 26.20 15.25
N LEU A 496 -5.08 27.43 14.77
CA LEU A 496 -4.95 28.63 15.60
C LEU A 496 -6.26 29.03 16.27
N LYS A 497 -7.35 29.17 15.49
CA LYS A 497 -8.63 29.68 15.99
C LYS A 497 -9.46 28.60 16.66
N ARG A 498 -9.28 27.33 16.27
CA ARG A 498 -10.13 26.21 16.70
C ARG A 498 -9.43 25.22 17.63
N ARG A 499 -8.10 25.28 17.84
CA ARG A 499 -7.37 24.32 18.71
C ARG A 499 -6.40 24.91 19.72
N GLY A 500 -6.56 26.17 20.09
CA GLY A 500 -5.94 26.66 21.33
C GLY A 500 -4.44 26.98 21.27
N GLY A 501 -3.86 27.29 20.09
CA GLY A 501 -2.57 27.99 20.07
C GLY A 501 -1.74 27.93 18.80
N CYS A 502 -0.73 28.81 18.74
CA CYS A 502 0.30 28.84 17.69
C CYS A 502 1.38 27.80 17.99
N LEU A 503 1.37 26.69 17.25
CA LEU A 503 2.44 25.70 17.28
C LEU A 503 3.51 26.08 16.24
N PRO A 504 4.79 25.80 16.52
CA PRO A 504 5.79 25.70 15.46
C PRO A 504 5.36 24.66 14.41
N ILE A 505 5.43 25.03 13.13
CA ILE A 505 5.01 24.20 12.02
C ILE A 505 6.23 23.73 11.23
N GLY A 506 6.23 22.45 10.87
CA GLY A 506 7.13 21.87 9.89
C GLY A 506 6.36 21.45 8.64
N ILE A 507 6.86 21.77 7.46
CA ILE A 507 6.27 21.34 6.18
C ILE A 507 7.21 20.40 5.44
N THR A 508 6.68 19.30 4.92
CA THR A 508 7.34 18.52 3.88
C THR A 508 6.59 18.67 2.56
N TYR A 509 7.29 19.05 1.50
CA TYR A 509 6.73 19.15 0.16
C TYR A 509 7.83 18.85 -0.86
N ASP A 510 7.54 18.03 -1.87
CA ASP A 510 8.48 17.65 -2.93
C ASP A 510 9.22 18.85 -3.48
N VAL A 511 8.48 19.91 -3.79
CA VAL A 511 9.01 21.14 -4.37
C VAL A 511 9.21 22.24 -3.33
N TRP A 512 9.50 21.89 -2.07
CA TRP A 512 9.67 22.86 -0.97
C TRP A 512 10.67 23.97 -1.30
N CYS A 513 11.79 23.62 -1.95
CA CYS A 513 12.81 24.58 -2.37
C CYS A 513 12.28 25.68 -3.30
N HIS A 514 11.21 25.39 -4.05
CA HIS A 514 10.52 26.34 -4.93
C HIS A 514 9.33 26.99 -4.23
N TYR A 515 8.53 26.19 -3.53
CA TYR A 515 7.32 26.61 -2.87
C TYR A 515 7.59 27.73 -1.85
N ARG A 516 8.68 27.59 -1.06
CA ARG A 516 9.09 28.53 0.00
C ARG A 516 9.42 29.93 -0.51
N THR A 517 10.03 30.07 -1.70
CA THR A 517 10.63 31.33 -2.16
C THR A 517 9.67 32.52 -2.10
N ASN A 518 8.43 32.32 -2.54
CA ASN A 518 7.38 33.35 -2.54
C ASN A 518 6.20 32.98 -1.63
N LEU A 519 6.38 32.04 -0.69
CA LEU A 519 5.27 31.52 0.12
C LEU A 519 4.57 32.64 0.90
N PHE A 520 5.32 33.44 1.66
CA PHE A 520 4.74 34.51 2.48
C PHE A 520 4.07 35.60 1.63
N GLU A 521 4.61 35.93 0.46
CA GLU A 521 3.95 36.86 -0.47
C GLU A 521 2.64 36.29 -1.04
N ARG A 522 2.60 34.99 -1.37
CA ARG A 522 1.37 34.34 -1.81
C ARG A 522 0.34 34.19 -0.69
N LEU A 523 0.80 33.95 0.55
CA LEU A 523 -0.08 33.88 1.72
C LEU A 523 -0.76 35.23 2.04
N LYS A 524 -0.19 36.38 1.63
CA LYS A 524 -0.89 37.67 1.73
C LYS A 524 -2.11 37.78 0.81
N LEU A 525 -2.21 36.92 -0.22
CA LEU A 525 -3.32 36.93 -1.18
C LEU A 525 -4.51 36.05 -0.73
N VAL A 526 -4.35 35.25 0.33
CA VAL A 526 -5.46 34.43 0.85
C VAL A 526 -6.52 35.34 1.50
N PRO A 527 -7.80 34.93 1.51
CA PRO A 527 -8.85 35.76 2.11
C PRO A 527 -8.57 36.09 3.58
N ALA A 528 -8.93 37.31 4.01
CA ALA A 528 -8.73 37.77 5.38
C ALA A 528 -9.37 36.86 6.44
N SER A 529 -10.42 36.11 6.09
CA SER A 529 -11.07 35.13 6.97
C SER A 529 -10.14 33.99 7.41
N ILE A 530 -9.13 33.65 6.60
CA ILE A 530 -8.14 32.59 6.85
C ILE A 530 -6.70 33.11 6.83
N ALA A 531 -6.49 34.41 7.07
CA ALA A 531 -5.15 35.01 7.09
C ALA A 531 -4.23 34.30 8.10
N VAL A 532 -2.97 34.11 7.70
CA VAL A 532 -1.93 33.46 8.50
C VAL A 532 -1.17 34.51 9.32
N PRO A 533 -0.79 34.23 10.58
CA PRO A 533 0.02 35.16 11.37
C PRO A 533 1.38 35.47 10.73
N GLU A 534 1.82 36.72 10.83
CA GLU A 534 3.11 37.16 10.27
C GLU A 534 4.33 36.50 10.96
N ASN A 535 4.18 36.11 12.22
CA ASN A 535 5.22 35.52 13.07
C ASN A 535 5.16 33.99 13.17
N LEU A 536 4.62 33.31 12.15
CA LEU A 536 4.56 31.84 12.12
C LEU A 536 5.98 31.24 12.10
N ASP A 537 6.35 30.47 13.13
CA ASP A 537 7.56 29.64 13.11
C ASP A 537 7.34 28.48 12.12
N LEU A 538 7.87 28.66 10.92
CA LEU A 538 7.75 27.72 9.81
C LEU A 538 9.13 27.23 9.35
N VAL A 539 9.34 25.92 9.49
CA VAL A 539 10.46 25.21 8.85
C VAL A 539 9.90 24.30 7.77
N GLY A 540 10.74 23.92 6.81
CA GLY A 540 10.34 22.88 5.88
C GLY A 540 11.48 22.17 5.20
N ALA A 541 11.13 21.02 4.64
CA ALA A 541 12.03 20.02 4.12
C ALA A 541 11.46 19.38 2.85
N ILE A 542 12.31 18.68 2.13
CA ILE A 542 11.91 17.85 1.00
C ILE A 542 11.84 16.39 1.50
N PRO A 543 10.77 15.64 1.19
CA PRO A 543 10.69 14.22 1.51
C PRO A 543 11.91 13.44 1.03
N LYS A 544 12.30 12.41 1.78
CA LYS A 544 13.58 11.72 1.58
C LYS A 544 13.74 11.10 0.19
N TRP A 545 12.67 10.54 -0.35
CA TRP A 545 12.73 9.89 -1.66
C TRP A 545 12.83 10.95 -2.77
N HIS A 546 12.02 12.00 -2.66
CA HIS A 546 12.01 13.10 -3.63
C HIS A 546 13.33 13.88 -3.65
N LEU A 547 13.99 14.05 -2.51
CA LEU A 547 15.26 14.79 -2.39
C LEU A 547 16.34 14.32 -3.38
N ILE A 548 16.34 13.04 -3.76
CA ILE A 548 17.30 12.46 -4.73
C ILE A 548 17.26 13.18 -6.07
N GLY A 549 16.09 13.70 -6.49
CA GLY A 549 15.94 14.42 -7.75
C GLY A 549 16.29 15.90 -7.72
N HIS A 550 16.67 16.45 -6.56
CA HIS A 550 17.00 17.87 -6.40
C HIS A 550 18.49 18.16 -6.59
N GLN A 551 18.84 19.44 -6.69
CA GLN A 551 20.21 19.94 -6.72
C GLN A 551 20.96 19.75 -5.39
N ARG A 552 22.30 19.73 -5.46
CA ARG A 552 23.20 19.42 -4.34
C ARG A 552 22.97 20.28 -3.10
N GLU A 553 22.62 21.56 -3.24
CA GLU A 553 22.41 22.41 -2.06
C GLU A 553 21.11 22.08 -1.30
N CYS A 554 20.14 21.41 -1.96
CA CYS A 554 18.94 20.93 -1.28
C CYS A 554 19.27 19.83 -0.25
N PHE A 555 20.29 19.00 -0.51
CA PHE A 555 20.69 17.92 0.39
C PHE A 555 21.21 18.41 1.74
N ILE A 556 21.75 19.63 1.80
CA ILE A 556 22.24 20.21 3.05
C ILE A 556 21.26 21.20 3.69
N ARG A 557 20.35 21.79 2.91
CA ARG A 557 19.38 22.78 3.40
C ARG A 557 18.04 22.18 3.81
N TYR A 558 17.58 21.17 3.08
CA TYR A 558 16.20 20.66 3.16
C TYR A 558 16.11 19.16 3.41
N SER A 559 17.22 18.50 3.77
CA SER A 559 17.23 17.08 4.10
C SER A 559 16.75 16.83 5.53
N LEU A 560 15.72 16.00 5.68
CA LEU A 560 15.22 15.53 6.97
C LEU A 560 16.28 14.74 7.77
N ASP A 561 17.25 14.10 7.11
CA ASP A 561 18.32 13.38 7.82
C ASP A 561 19.29 14.33 8.55
N ASN A 562 19.37 15.58 8.08
CA ASN A 562 20.28 16.60 8.59
C ASN A 562 19.60 17.59 9.55
N MET A 563 18.27 17.53 9.67
CA MET A 563 17.51 18.42 10.54
C MET A 563 17.43 17.86 11.96
N PRO A 564 17.79 18.64 12.99
CA PRO A 564 17.58 18.22 14.37
C PRO A 564 16.10 18.23 14.75
N SER A 565 15.76 17.44 15.76
CA SER A 565 14.41 17.36 16.37
C SER A 565 13.30 16.81 15.46
N VAL A 566 13.64 16.11 14.37
CA VAL A 566 12.66 15.50 13.45
C VAL A 566 12.66 13.97 13.50
N GLY A 567 13.64 13.37 14.17
CA GLY A 567 13.77 11.92 14.25
C GLY A 567 13.99 11.27 12.88
N ARG A 568 13.28 10.18 12.61
CA ARG A 568 13.34 9.43 11.35
C ARG A 568 12.15 9.71 10.44
N LEU A 569 11.61 10.93 10.50
CA LEU A 569 10.56 11.38 9.59
C LEU A 569 11.01 11.19 8.12
N GLU A 570 10.09 10.75 7.27
CA GLU A 570 10.35 10.47 5.85
C GLU A 570 9.74 11.50 4.88
N GLY A 571 8.62 12.12 5.25
CA GLY A 571 7.92 13.11 4.41
C GLY A 571 6.80 12.54 3.51
N GLU A 572 6.68 11.22 3.37
CA GLU A 572 5.83 10.53 2.37
C GLU A 572 4.43 10.14 2.89
N GLY A 573 3.98 10.76 3.98
CA GLY A 573 2.80 10.30 4.73
C GLY A 573 1.50 10.28 3.91
N VAL A 574 1.31 11.28 3.07
CA VAL A 574 0.08 11.51 2.27
C VAL A 574 -0.06 10.50 1.11
N GLU A 575 1.04 10.03 0.53
CA GLU A 575 1.03 9.03 -0.56
C GLU A 575 0.40 7.70 -0.14
N ARG A 576 0.57 7.31 1.13
CA ARG A 576 -0.10 6.12 1.69
C ARG A 576 -1.62 6.28 1.71
N PHE A 577 -2.10 7.49 1.98
CA PHE A 577 -3.53 7.78 1.91
C PHE A 577 -4.02 7.77 0.45
N TRP A 578 -3.23 8.27 -0.50
CA TRP A 578 -3.57 8.18 -1.93
C TRP A 578 -3.70 6.75 -2.43
N ALA A 579 -2.82 5.85 -2.03
CA ALA A 579 -2.95 4.43 -2.36
C ALA A 579 -4.30 3.83 -1.90
N HIS A 580 -4.85 4.32 -0.79
CA HIS A 580 -6.18 3.96 -0.30
C HIS A 580 -7.29 4.67 -1.10
N LEU A 581 -7.26 6.00 -1.18
CA LEU A 581 -8.29 6.82 -1.84
C LEU A 581 -8.43 6.48 -3.33
N ASN A 582 -7.34 6.17 -4.01
CA ASN A 582 -7.32 5.84 -5.44
C ASN A 582 -8.20 4.64 -5.80
N GLN A 583 -8.47 3.75 -4.85
CA GLN A 583 -9.36 2.60 -5.06
C GLN A 583 -10.84 3.03 -5.13
N HIS A 584 -11.17 4.23 -4.63
CA HIS A 584 -12.49 4.83 -4.74
C HIS A 584 -12.64 5.73 -5.97
N SER A 585 -11.57 6.02 -6.72
CA SER A 585 -11.57 6.95 -7.85
C SER A 585 -12.60 6.59 -8.93
N GLY A 586 -12.79 5.30 -9.20
CA GLY A 586 -13.78 4.82 -10.17
C GLY A 586 -15.23 5.19 -9.80
N SER A 587 -15.60 5.10 -8.52
CA SER A 587 -16.95 5.48 -8.07
C SER A 587 -17.08 6.99 -7.87
N THR A 588 -16.09 7.61 -7.20
CA THR A 588 -16.13 9.03 -6.86
C THR A 588 -16.03 9.95 -8.07
N SER A 589 -15.39 9.52 -9.16
CA SER A 589 -15.29 10.31 -10.40
C SER A 589 -16.63 10.47 -11.12
N GLU A 590 -17.59 9.59 -10.83
CA GLU A 590 -18.93 9.57 -11.41
C GLU A 590 -19.99 10.27 -10.54
N GLN A 591 -19.64 10.63 -9.31
CA GLN A 591 -20.54 11.28 -8.35
C GLN A 591 -20.72 12.77 -8.66
N SER A 592 -21.87 13.31 -8.26
CA SER A 592 -22.15 14.75 -8.31
C SER A 592 -21.20 15.53 -7.37
N PRO A 593 -20.98 16.83 -7.59
CA PRO A 593 -20.04 17.65 -6.83
C PRO A 593 -20.22 17.56 -5.31
N GLY A 594 -21.45 17.69 -4.84
CA GLY A 594 -21.78 17.61 -3.42
C GLY A 594 -21.57 16.20 -2.89
N TYR A 595 -22.09 15.19 -3.59
CA TYR A 595 -22.02 13.82 -3.07
C TYR A 595 -20.59 13.29 -3.04
N ARG A 596 -19.75 13.70 -4.00
CA ARG A 596 -18.32 13.40 -4.00
C ARG A 596 -17.64 13.98 -2.75
N THR A 597 -17.94 15.23 -2.42
CA THR A 597 -17.38 15.91 -1.24
C THR A 597 -17.75 15.15 0.04
N ASP A 598 -19.02 14.82 0.20
CA ASP A 598 -19.51 14.06 1.35
C ASP A 598 -18.87 12.66 1.44
N SER A 599 -18.77 11.95 0.31
CA SER A 599 -18.18 10.61 0.25
C SER A 599 -16.70 10.62 0.61
N VAL A 600 -15.93 11.58 0.07
CA VAL A 600 -14.49 11.69 0.33
C VAL A 600 -14.24 12.14 1.77
N ASN A 601 -15.05 13.06 2.31
CA ASN A 601 -14.98 13.42 3.73
C ASN A 601 -15.19 12.20 4.64
N ASN A 602 -16.18 11.35 4.35
CA ASN A 602 -16.43 10.11 5.09
C ASN A 602 -15.25 9.12 5.00
N ILE A 603 -14.69 8.94 3.79
CA ILE A 603 -13.50 8.09 3.57
C ILE A 603 -12.30 8.60 4.38
N ILE A 604 -12.03 9.91 4.35
CA ILE A 604 -10.93 10.51 5.11
C ILE A 604 -11.16 10.32 6.61
N ARG A 605 -12.39 10.54 7.09
CA ARG A 605 -12.71 10.40 8.49
C ARG A 605 -12.50 8.98 8.98
N ARG A 606 -12.96 8.00 8.20
CA ARG A 606 -12.73 6.58 8.48
C ARG A 606 -11.24 6.26 8.50
N TRP A 607 -10.47 6.77 7.54
CA TRP A 607 -9.03 6.61 7.50
C TRP A 607 -8.35 7.15 8.77
N ASN A 608 -8.66 8.39 9.17
CA ASN A 608 -8.10 8.97 10.39
C ASN A 608 -8.51 8.19 11.64
N LYS A 609 -9.76 7.69 11.69
CA LYS A 609 -10.25 6.85 12.79
C LYS A 609 -9.51 5.52 12.87
N ASP A 610 -9.31 4.85 11.74
CA ASP A 610 -8.54 3.61 11.66
C ASP A 610 -7.07 3.81 12.05
N LYS A 611 -6.49 5.00 11.77
CA LYS A 611 -5.15 5.36 12.26
C LYS A 611 -5.10 5.47 13.78
N ALA A 612 -6.08 6.15 14.39
CA ALA A 612 -6.18 6.27 15.83
C ALA A 612 -6.32 4.89 16.50
N ASP A 613 -7.21 4.04 15.99
CA ASP A 613 -7.50 2.72 16.58
C ASP A 613 -6.27 1.79 16.55
N ARG A 614 -5.38 1.97 15.57
CA ARG A 614 -4.16 1.15 15.43
C ARG A 614 -2.95 1.70 16.19
N MET A 615 -3.04 2.87 16.83
CA MET A 615 -1.88 3.49 17.52
C MET A 615 -1.27 2.55 18.57
N HIS A 616 -2.11 1.81 19.30
CA HIS A 616 -1.68 0.86 20.35
C HIS A 616 -0.77 -0.25 19.80
N THR A 617 -0.94 -0.66 18.55
CA THR A 617 -0.03 -1.62 17.88
C THR A 617 1.16 -0.95 17.19
N MET A 618 0.97 0.26 16.67
CA MET A 618 1.91 0.90 15.76
C MET A 618 3.06 1.58 16.52
N LEU A 619 2.75 2.36 17.55
CA LEU A 619 3.74 3.18 18.26
C LEU A 619 4.75 2.31 19.06
N PRO A 620 4.34 1.26 19.79
CA PRO A 620 5.28 0.36 20.46
C PRO A 620 6.26 -0.31 19.49
N VAL A 621 5.74 -0.81 18.36
CA VAL A 621 6.58 -1.42 17.31
C VAL A 621 7.57 -0.40 16.73
N ARG A 622 7.13 0.84 16.49
CA ARG A 622 8.02 1.93 16.05
C ARG A 622 9.13 2.21 17.07
N TYR A 623 8.80 2.23 18.37
CA TYR A 623 9.78 2.43 19.43
C TYR A 623 10.81 1.29 19.50
N LYS A 624 10.35 0.02 19.53
CA LYS A 624 11.23 -1.16 19.54
C LYS A 624 12.18 -1.17 18.33
N ASN A 625 11.67 -0.84 17.15
CA ASN A 625 12.47 -0.73 15.93
C ASN A 625 13.48 0.42 16.01
N ALA A 626 13.06 1.60 16.50
CA ALA A 626 13.96 2.73 16.68
C ALA A 626 15.08 2.42 17.67
N LYS A 627 14.80 1.70 18.76
CA LYS A 627 15.80 1.31 19.77
C LYS A 627 16.83 0.36 19.18
N LYS A 628 16.38 -0.62 18.40
CA LYS A 628 17.26 -1.54 17.67
C LYS A 628 18.17 -0.79 16.69
N MET A 629 17.63 0.19 15.96
CA MET A 629 18.39 0.97 14.99
C MET A 629 19.33 1.98 15.65
N LEU A 630 18.96 2.59 16.77
CA LEU A 630 19.84 3.44 17.57
C LEU A 630 21.09 2.67 17.98
N LYS A 631 20.92 1.47 18.57
CA LYS A 631 22.04 0.62 18.98
C LYS A 631 22.98 0.35 17.80
N LYS A 632 22.43 -0.09 16.67
CA LYS A 632 23.19 -0.40 15.46
C LYS A 632 23.96 0.82 14.92
N GLU A 633 23.30 1.96 14.75
CA GLU A 633 23.94 3.14 14.16
C GLU A 633 24.94 3.80 15.12
N LYS A 634 24.72 3.70 16.44
CA LYS A 634 25.67 4.16 17.45
C LYS A 634 26.94 3.29 17.48
N GLU A 635 26.79 1.97 17.37
CA GLU A 635 27.91 1.04 17.18
C GLU A 635 28.68 1.37 15.89
N ASN A 636 27.98 1.55 14.76
CA ASN A 636 28.60 1.93 13.48
C ASN A 636 29.41 3.23 13.59
N HIS A 637 28.84 4.26 14.23
CA HIS A 637 29.53 5.53 14.42
C HIS A 637 30.73 5.41 15.37
N GLY A 638 30.61 4.59 16.42
CA GLY A 638 31.71 4.28 17.33
C GLY A 638 32.88 3.63 16.59
N HIS A 639 32.61 2.60 15.78
CA HIS A 639 33.60 1.95 14.94
C HIS A 639 34.28 2.93 13.98
N LEU A 640 33.51 3.79 13.33
CA LEU A 640 34.05 4.82 12.43
C LEU A 640 34.92 5.83 13.19
N THR A 641 34.49 6.29 14.36
CA THR A 641 35.23 7.24 15.19
C THR A 641 36.56 6.65 15.66
N SER A 642 36.56 5.39 16.10
CA SER A 642 37.76 4.66 16.51
C SER A 642 38.72 4.29 15.37
N SER A 643 38.39 4.64 14.12
CA SER A 643 39.29 4.48 12.97
C SER A 643 40.20 5.69 12.73
N PHE A 644 39.98 6.79 13.45
CA PHE A 644 40.83 7.98 13.43
C PHE A 644 41.80 7.95 14.62
N GLU A 645 43.08 8.23 14.37
CA GLU A 645 44.15 8.19 15.38
C GLU A 645 44.34 9.54 16.10
N ASP A 646 43.66 10.59 15.64
CA ASP A 646 43.82 11.96 16.10
C ASP A 646 42.57 12.40 16.88
N ASP A 647 42.66 12.33 18.20
CA ASP A 647 41.59 12.75 19.12
C ASP A 647 41.31 14.26 19.03
N GLU A 648 42.32 15.10 18.74
CA GLU A 648 42.15 16.54 18.56
C GLU A 648 41.34 16.85 17.28
N LEU A 649 41.52 16.06 16.23
CA LEU A 649 40.74 16.15 15.00
C LEU A 649 39.27 15.81 15.25
N ILE A 650 39.00 14.74 16.01
CA ILE A 650 37.63 14.36 16.40
C ILE A 650 37.00 15.46 17.25
N GLU A 651 37.72 16.01 18.24
CA GLU A 651 37.21 17.09 19.09
C GLU A 651 36.89 18.35 18.27
N ARG A 652 37.72 18.66 17.26
CA ARG A 652 37.47 19.75 16.31
C ARG A 652 36.20 19.50 15.50
N TRP A 653 36.01 18.30 14.97
CA TRP A 653 34.80 17.95 14.20
C TRP A 653 33.54 17.92 15.07
N GLN A 654 33.66 17.54 16.35
CA GLN A 654 32.53 17.59 17.29
C GLN A 654 32.02 19.02 17.50
N LYS A 655 32.91 20.01 17.50
CA LYS A 655 32.58 21.45 17.70
C LYS A 655 32.15 22.17 16.41
N GLU A 656 32.29 21.54 15.25
CA GLU A 656 31.97 22.18 13.97
C GLU A 656 30.45 22.22 13.70
N PRO A 657 29.89 23.39 13.32
CA PRO A 657 28.47 23.52 13.03
C PRO A 657 28.07 22.78 11.75
N LEU A 658 26.86 22.20 11.77
CA LEU A 658 26.29 21.51 10.61
C LEU A 658 25.60 22.44 9.62
N GLU A 659 25.26 23.65 10.07
CA GLU A 659 24.43 24.60 9.33
C GLU A 659 25.02 24.89 7.96
N ALA A 660 24.17 24.86 6.95
CA ALA A 660 24.54 25.23 5.60
C ALA A 660 24.86 26.72 5.57
N VAL A 661 26.10 27.08 5.27
CA VAL A 661 26.53 28.48 5.13
C VAL A 661 26.72 28.82 3.66
N LYS A 662 26.18 29.97 3.24
CA LYS A 662 26.40 30.49 1.90
C LYS A 662 27.70 31.30 1.90
N GLY A 663 28.69 30.85 1.12
CA GLY A 663 29.96 31.53 0.93
C GLY A 663 29.82 32.84 0.15
N SER A 664 30.91 33.62 0.11
CA SER A 664 30.99 34.89 -0.62
C SER A 664 30.84 34.73 -2.14
N ASN A 665 31.18 33.55 -2.68
CA ASN A 665 30.96 33.15 -4.07
C ASN A 665 29.51 32.75 -4.38
N GLY A 666 28.63 32.74 -3.37
CA GLY A 666 27.23 32.36 -3.52
C GLY A 666 26.96 30.85 -3.42
N GLU A 667 27.99 30.02 -3.22
CA GLU A 667 27.86 28.57 -3.07
C GLU A 667 27.53 28.20 -1.63
N TRP A 668 26.77 27.12 -1.45
CA TRP A 668 26.48 26.60 -0.13
C TRP A 668 27.56 25.60 0.29
N THR A 669 27.93 25.61 1.57
CA THR A 669 28.89 24.68 2.15
C THR A 669 28.36 24.12 3.47
N SER A 670 28.68 22.86 3.76
CA SER A 670 28.34 22.18 5.03
C SER A 670 29.26 20.97 5.18
N PRO A 671 29.61 20.55 6.41
CA PRO A 671 30.32 19.28 6.63
C PRO A 671 29.60 18.06 6.07
N LEU A 672 28.28 18.16 5.84
CA LEU A 672 27.42 17.10 5.31
C LEU A 672 27.36 17.09 3.77
N MET A 673 27.93 18.09 3.11
CA MET A 673 28.00 18.16 1.65
C MET A 673 29.01 17.13 1.15
N ASP A 674 28.64 16.35 0.12
CA ASP A 674 29.61 15.48 -0.55
C ASP A 674 30.78 16.32 -1.10
N PRO A 675 32.02 15.79 -1.11
CA PRO A 675 33.09 16.38 -1.90
C PRO A 675 32.62 16.56 -3.34
N GLU A 676 33.06 17.63 -4.02
CA GLU A 676 32.78 17.78 -5.45
C GLU A 676 33.17 16.51 -6.19
N LEU A 677 32.16 15.85 -6.78
CA LEU A 677 32.39 14.85 -7.80
C LEU A 677 33.06 15.59 -8.97
N PRO A 678 34.09 15.01 -9.62
CA PRO A 678 34.55 15.52 -10.89
C PRO A 678 33.35 15.70 -11.83
N SER A 679 33.31 16.82 -12.55
CA SER A 679 32.29 17.11 -13.56
C SER A 679 32.03 15.90 -14.46
N GLY A 680 30.76 15.59 -14.75
CA GLY A 680 30.38 14.55 -15.72
C GLY A 680 29.91 13.22 -15.11
N GLY A 681 29.04 13.24 -14.09
CA GLY A 681 28.35 12.04 -13.58
C GLY A 681 27.12 11.63 -14.42
N PHE A 682 26.58 10.43 -14.22
CA PHE A 682 25.49 9.86 -15.05
C PHE A 682 24.25 10.76 -15.11
N GLN A 683 23.75 11.20 -13.95
CA GLN A 683 22.57 12.06 -13.88
C GLN A 683 22.80 13.45 -14.49
N GLU A 684 24.04 13.92 -14.50
CA GLU A 684 24.44 15.18 -15.11
C GLU A 684 24.51 15.04 -16.64
N ALA A 685 25.13 13.96 -17.14
CA ALA A 685 25.13 13.59 -18.56
C ALA A 685 23.71 13.44 -19.11
N VAL A 686 22.81 12.75 -18.38
CA VAL A 686 21.39 12.67 -18.72
C VAL A 686 20.75 14.06 -18.80
N LYS A 687 21.08 15.00 -17.91
CA LYS A 687 20.53 16.36 -17.95
C LYS A 687 21.04 17.15 -19.15
N GLU A 688 22.34 17.10 -19.43
CA GLU A 688 22.97 17.84 -20.54
C GLU A 688 22.50 17.31 -21.89
N GLU A 689 22.51 16.00 -22.10
CA GLU A 689 22.01 15.38 -23.35
C GLU A 689 20.52 15.65 -23.53
N ARG A 690 19.75 15.58 -22.44
CA ARG A 690 18.34 15.89 -22.50
C ARG A 690 18.12 17.34 -22.93
N LYS A 691 18.95 18.33 -22.57
CA LYS A 691 18.79 19.73 -23.04
C LYS A 691 18.95 19.86 -24.56
N LYS A 692 19.75 19.00 -25.19
CA LYS A 692 20.04 19.00 -26.64
C LYS A 692 18.86 18.49 -27.49
N GLU A 693 17.93 17.71 -26.93
CA GLU A 693 16.73 17.21 -27.64
C GLU A 693 15.74 18.33 -28.04
N ARG A 694 15.06 18.19 -29.19
CA ARG A 694 14.09 19.20 -29.65
C ARG A 694 12.78 19.11 -28.86
N PRO A 695 12.07 20.23 -28.61
CA PRO A 695 10.77 20.21 -27.90
C PRO A 695 9.69 19.33 -28.55
N THR A 696 9.73 19.11 -29.87
CA THR A 696 8.79 18.28 -30.64
C THR A 696 8.97 16.77 -30.44
N GLU A 697 10.13 16.33 -29.94
CA GLU A 697 10.42 14.93 -29.62
C GLU A 697 9.91 14.56 -28.21
N ARG A 698 9.60 15.56 -27.38
CA ARG A 698 9.16 15.40 -25.99
C ARG A 698 7.63 15.53 -25.89
N VAL A 699 6.89 14.44 -26.08
CA VAL A 699 5.43 14.43 -25.86
C VAL A 699 5.11 13.72 -24.54
N PRO A 700 4.72 14.45 -23.48
CA PRO A 700 4.36 13.84 -22.20
C PRO A 700 3.22 12.82 -22.35
N GLY A 701 3.41 11.63 -21.78
CA GLY A 701 2.41 10.55 -21.80
C GLY A 701 2.31 9.72 -23.09
N ARG A 702 3.02 10.08 -24.18
CA ARG A 702 3.05 9.26 -25.42
C ARG A 702 4.47 8.95 -25.95
N ARG A 703 5.48 9.78 -25.71
CA ARG A 703 6.84 9.61 -26.26
C ARG A 703 7.92 10.00 -25.22
N PRO A 704 8.69 9.06 -24.65
CA PRO A 704 9.95 9.39 -24.00
C PRO A 704 10.91 10.05 -25.00
N GLY A 705 11.79 10.95 -24.57
CA GLY A 705 12.94 11.35 -25.40
C GLY A 705 13.94 10.19 -25.51
N ALA A 706 14.76 10.15 -26.55
CA ALA A 706 15.79 9.12 -26.75
C ALA A 706 16.73 9.00 -25.54
N THR A 707 17.11 10.13 -24.94
CA THR A 707 17.97 10.19 -23.73
C THR A 707 17.33 9.43 -22.57
N ARG A 708 16.01 9.59 -22.40
CA ARG A 708 15.27 8.93 -21.32
C ARG A 708 15.15 7.44 -21.56
N TRP A 709 14.94 7.03 -22.80
CA TRP A 709 14.85 5.62 -23.14
C TRP A 709 16.18 4.92 -22.87
N ILE A 710 17.31 5.44 -23.37
CA ILE A 710 18.64 4.85 -23.10
C ILE A 710 18.97 4.87 -21.60
N SER A 711 18.69 5.96 -20.88
CA SER A 711 18.91 6.00 -19.42
C SER A 711 18.08 4.96 -18.66
N ASP A 712 16.80 4.77 -19.05
CA ASP A 712 15.91 3.76 -18.46
C ASP A 712 16.45 2.34 -18.73
N GLY A 713 17.10 2.12 -19.88
CA GLY A 713 17.75 0.86 -20.26
C GLY A 713 19.00 0.55 -19.43
N ILE A 714 19.89 1.53 -19.27
CA ILE A 714 21.08 1.41 -18.40
C ILE A 714 20.67 1.07 -16.94
N GLU A 715 19.64 1.73 -16.41
CA GLU A 715 19.11 1.43 -15.08
C GLU A 715 18.42 0.05 -15.00
N LEU A 716 17.87 -0.42 -16.11
CA LEU A 716 17.24 -1.73 -16.20
C LEU A 716 18.28 -2.84 -16.15
N GLU A 717 19.43 -2.70 -16.82
CA GLU A 717 20.58 -3.63 -16.69
C GLU A 717 20.98 -3.81 -15.22
N HIS A 718 21.07 -2.69 -14.48
CA HIS A 718 21.35 -2.72 -13.05
C HIS A 718 20.27 -3.45 -12.25
N SER A 719 19.00 -3.29 -12.64
CA SER A 719 17.87 -3.94 -11.98
C SER A 719 17.86 -5.45 -12.21
N VAL A 720 18.25 -5.89 -13.41
CA VAL A 720 18.38 -7.30 -13.81
C VAL A 720 19.47 -7.99 -12.99
N THR A 721 20.68 -7.44 -12.96
CA THR A 721 21.80 -8.02 -12.20
C THR A 721 21.53 -8.09 -10.70
N ASN A 722 20.90 -7.07 -10.11
CA ASN A 722 20.55 -7.08 -8.68
C ASN A 722 19.58 -8.21 -8.31
N MET A 723 18.70 -8.63 -9.24
CA MET A 723 17.77 -9.72 -9.01
C MET A 723 18.47 -11.08 -9.04
N PHE A 724 19.43 -11.27 -9.95
CA PHE A 724 20.22 -12.49 -10.05
C PHE A 724 21.16 -12.68 -8.85
N CYS A 725 21.73 -11.59 -8.31
CA CYS A 725 22.51 -11.61 -7.06
C CYS A 725 21.72 -12.03 -5.80
N ILE A 726 20.39 -12.07 -5.84
CA ILE A 726 19.58 -12.60 -4.72
C ILE A 726 19.50 -14.14 -4.79
N LYS A 727 19.59 -14.73 -5.98
CA LYS A 727 19.49 -16.18 -6.20
C LYS A 727 20.71 -16.93 -5.63
N SER A 728 21.91 -16.35 -5.73
CA SER A 728 23.15 -16.95 -5.21
C SER A 728 23.35 -16.80 -3.69
N LEU A 729 22.53 -16.01 -3.00
CA LEU A 729 22.63 -15.83 -1.55
C LEU A 729 21.83 -16.87 -0.75
N ASN A 730 20.90 -17.57 -1.39
CA ASN A 730 20.03 -18.55 -0.72
C ASN A 730 20.56 -19.98 -0.76
N PHE A 731 21.73 -20.24 -1.37
CA PHE A 731 22.33 -21.57 -1.41
C PHE A 731 23.17 -21.92 -0.16
N ASN A 732 23.45 -20.96 0.73
CA ASN A 732 24.36 -21.17 1.87
C ASN A 732 23.74 -20.86 3.26
N ASP A 733 22.44 -20.62 3.39
CA ASP A 733 21.80 -20.39 4.69
C ASP A 733 20.49 -21.20 4.78
N GLU A 734 20.50 -22.32 5.51
CA GLU A 734 19.33 -23.19 5.77
C GLU A 734 18.25 -22.56 6.69
N ALA A 735 18.08 -21.23 6.72
CA ALA A 735 17.05 -20.62 7.56
C ALA A 735 16.52 -19.26 7.04
N LYS A 736 15.42 -19.30 6.26
CA LYS A 736 14.17 -18.53 6.48
C LYS A 736 13.16 -18.60 5.32
N ASP A 737 12.01 -19.15 5.67
CA ASP A 737 10.63 -18.82 5.26
C ASP A 737 10.17 -18.75 3.79
N ILE A 738 9.06 -19.46 3.59
CA ILE A 738 8.16 -19.55 2.43
C ILE A 738 7.67 -18.16 1.93
N ASP A 739 7.73 -17.11 2.75
CA ASP A 739 7.27 -15.74 2.45
C ASP A 739 8.19 -14.98 1.45
N ASP A 740 9.46 -15.37 1.37
CA ASP A 740 10.40 -14.78 0.41
C ASP A 740 10.13 -15.22 -1.03
N THR A 741 9.54 -16.41 -1.25
CA THR A 741 9.28 -16.93 -2.60
C THR A 741 8.19 -16.13 -3.34
N ALA A 742 7.12 -15.72 -2.64
CA ALA A 742 6.05 -14.89 -3.20
C ALA A 742 6.54 -13.47 -3.50
N THR A 743 7.33 -12.90 -2.59
CA THR A 743 7.94 -11.57 -2.74
C THR A 743 8.94 -11.54 -3.90
N LEU A 744 9.76 -12.58 -4.04
CA LEU A 744 10.67 -12.75 -5.18
C LEU A 744 9.92 -12.94 -6.51
N LYS A 745 8.83 -13.73 -6.51
CA LYS A 745 7.98 -13.92 -7.69
C LYS A 745 7.31 -12.62 -8.13
N ALA A 746 6.81 -11.80 -7.19
CA ALA A 746 6.26 -10.48 -7.47
C ALA A 746 7.31 -9.54 -8.07
N LYS A 747 8.52 -9.49 -7.49
CA LYS A 747 9.65 -8.70 -8.01
C LYS A 747 10.08 -9.16 -9.42
N ARG A 748 10.14 -10.47 -9.69
CA ARG A 748 10.39 -11.04 -11.02
C ARG A 748 9.34 -10.60 -12.04
N ASN A 749 8.05 -10.70 -11.69
CA ASN A 749 6.97 -10.27 -12.58
C ASN A 749 7.04 -8.76 -12.87
N THR A 750 7.34 -7.92 -11.87
CA THR A 750 7.55 -6.49 -12.08
C THR A 750 8.74 -6.21 -13.00
N LEU A 751 9.85 -6.94 -12.84
CA LEU A 751 11.02 -6.76 -13.69
C LEU A 751 10.74 -7.21 -15.14
N ARG A 752 10.10 -8.38 -15.36
CA ARG A 752 9.69 -8.82 -16.71
C ARG A 752 8.78 -7.79 -17.38
N ASN A 753 7.78 -7.27 -16.66
CA ASN A 753 6.91 -6.22 -17.20
C ASN A 753 7.67 -4.94 -17.61
N ARG A 754 8.76 -4.60 -16.91
CA ARG A 754 9.64 -3.48 -17.28
C ARG A 754 10.47 -3.79 -18.52
N ILE A 755 11.02 -5.00 -18.63
CA ILE A 755 11.75 -5.49 -19.80
C ILE A 755 10.84 -5.52 -21.03
N ASP A 756 9.66 -6.13 -20.94
CA ASP A 756 8.69 -6.20 -22.05
C ASP A 756 8.30 -4.80 -22.54
N LYS A 757 8.12 -3.87 -21.60
CA LYS A 757 7.82 -2.47 -21.94
C LYS A 757 9.00 -1.80 -22.63
N PHE A 758 10.23 -2.05 -22.17
CA PHE A 758 11.45 -1.50 -22.77
C PHE A 758 11.66 -2.03 -24.19
N LEU A 759 11.52 -3.34 -24.39
CA LEU A 759 11.65 -3.99 -25.70
C LEU A 759 10.57 -3.51 -26.69
N LYS A 760 9.31 -3.34 -26.24
CA LYS A 760 8.26 -2.70 -27.06
C LYS A 760 8.58 -1.27 -27.47
N GLN A 761 9.37 -0.54 -26.65
CA GLN A 761 9.81 0.81 -26.99
C GLN A 761 10.99 0.80 -27.98
N ARG A 762 11.82 -0.26 -27.96
CA ARG A 762 12.95 -0.42 -28.89
C ARG A 762 12.52 -0.36 -30.34
N GLU A 763 11.43 -1.03 -30.71
CA GLU A 763 10.86 -1.02 -32.08
C GLU A 763 10.59 0.40 -32.61
N TYR A 764 10.38 1.37 -31.72
CA TYR A 764 10.16 2.76 -32.10
C TYR A 764 11.46 3.56 -32.27
N TYR A 765 12.46 3.33 -31.42
CA TYR A 765 13.72 4.08 -31.46
C TYR A 765 14.75 3.46 -32.42
N MET A 766 14.63 2.18 -32.71
CA MET A 766 15.51 1.40 -33.59
C MET A 766 14.66 0.52 -34.52
N PRO A 767 13.82 1.10 -35.41
CA PRO A 767 12.86 0.34 -36.23
C PRO A 767 13.51 -0.50 -37.34
N ASP A 768 14.69 -0.09 -37.82
CA ASP A 768 15.34 -0.65 -39.01
C ASP A 768 16.50 -1.62 -38.68
N ILE A 769 16.65 -2.03 -37.41
CA ILE A 769 17.67 -2.98 -36.95
C ILE A 769 17.02 -4.30 -36.50
N ALA A 770 17.58 -5.45 -36.92
CA ALA A 770 17.08 -6.79 -36.59
C ALA A 770 17.47 -7.23 -35.15
N GLU A 771 17.41 -8.53 -34.85
CA GLU A 771 17.88 -9.08 -33.56
C GLU A 771 19.35 -8.69 -33.27
N PRO A 772 19.76 -8.58 -31.98
CA PRO A 772 21.14 -8.29 -31.60
C PRO A 772 22.14 -9.22 -32.29
N ASP A 773 23.32 -8.71 -32.65
CA ASP A 773 24.34 -9.48 -33.36
C ASP A 773 24.74 -10.73 -32.54
N SER A 774 24.53 -11.93 -33.10
CA SER A 774 24.70 -13.23 -32.42
C SER A 774 26.14 -13.56 -32.03
N ASP A 775 27.12 -12.85 -32.60
CA ASP A 775 28.52 -13.21 -32.52
C ASP A 775 29.14 -12.83 -31.16
N LYS A 776 28.52 -11.90 -30.40
CA LYS A 776 28.84 -11.55 -29.00
C LYS A 776 27.64 -10.91 -28.25
N PRO A 777 26.63 -11.68 -27.81
CA PRO A 777 25.45 -11.10 -27.18
C PRO A 777 25.82 -10.38 -25.86
N ARG A 778 25.20 -9.22 -25.57
CA ARG A 778 25.44 -8.48 -24.31
C ARG A 778 24.54 -9.04 -23.22
N VAL A 779 24.76 -10.32 -22.90
CA VAL A 779 23.99 -11.07 -21.93
C VAL A 779 24.42 -10.67 -20.52
N GLN A 780 23.48 -10.24 -19.67
CA GLN A 780 23.78 -9.98 -18.25
C GLN A 780 23.98 -11.31 -17.49
N LEU A 781 25.21 -11.84 -17.51
CA LEU A 781 25.60 -13.07 -16.81
C LEU A 781 26.06 -12.82 -15.36
N LEU A 782 25.95 -13.87 -14.54
CA LEU A 782 26.32 -13.90 -13.12
C LEU A 782 27.83 -13.70 -12.88
N TYR A 783 28.17 -13.17 -11.70
CA TYR A 783 29.49 -13.35 -11.07
C TYR A 783 29.61 -14.80 -10.57
N GLU A 784 30.42 -15.64 -11.21
CA GLU A 784 30.95 -16.86 -10.58
C GLU A 784 32.37 -17.21 -11.08
N LYS A 785 33.40 -16.95 -10.24
CA LYS A 785 34.38 -17.92 -9.69
C LYS A 785 35.60 -17.24 -9.06
N GLY A 786 36.09 -17.84 -7.97
CA GLY A 786 37.34 -17.54 -7.24
C GLY A 786 37.08 -16.81 -5.90
N ASP A 787 37.36 -17.32 -4.70
CA ASP A 787 38.21 -18.42 -4.27
C ASP A 787 37.66 -19.02 -2.96
N LYS A 788 37.94 -20.31 -2.75
CA LYS A 788 38.07 -20.89 -1.42
C LYS A 788 39.28 -20.20 -0.78
N ASP A 789 39.06 -19.40 0.26
CA ASP A 789 40.14 -18.81 1.05
C ASP A 789 40.88 -19.97 1.75
N GLU A 790 42.07 -20.30 1.25
CA GLU A 790 43.05 -21.14 1.94
C GLU A 790 43.48 -20.41 3.23
N GLY A 791 42.95 -20.88 4.36
CA GLY A 791 43.48 -20.51 5.67
C GLY A 791 44.71 -21.35 5.99
N GLU A 792 45.88 -20.72 5.98
CA GLU A 792 47.07 -21.26 6.65
C GLU A 792 46.82 -21.41 8.16
N GLY A 793 46.93 -22.64 8.69
CA GLY A 793 47.27 -22.89 10.10
C GLY A 793 46.58 -24.07 10.80
N GLY A 794 47.16 -25.28 10.66
CA GLY A 794 47.56 -26.14 11.79
C GLY A 794 46.56 -27.11 12.45
N ASP A 795 46.73 -28.39 12.08
CA ASP A 795 46.75 -29.64 12.88
C ASP A 795 45.47 -30.41 13.31
N GLU A 796 45.36 -31.60 12.68
CA GLU A 796 45.05 -32.97 13.20
C GLU A 796 43.66 -33.27 13.83
N ASP A 797 42.78 -33.96 13.08
CA ASP A 797 42.51 -35.40 13.21
C ASP A 797 41.35 -35.86 12.29
N GLU A 798 41.58 -36.96 11.56
CA GLU A 798 40.64 -37.68 10.68
C GLU A 798 39.65 -38.54 11.50
N GLU A 799 38.38 -38.64 11.06
CA GLU A 799 37.67 -39.92 10.84
C GLU A 799 36.25 -39.73 10.23
N GLU A 800 35.87 -40.73 9.42
CA GLU A 800 34.89 -40.79 8.33
C GLU A 800 33.40 -40.88 8.75
N ALA A 801 32.48 -40.48 7.85
CA ALA A 801 31.35 -41.32 7.39
C ALA A 801 30.58 -40.66 6.23
N GLU A 802 30.23 -41.52 5.28
CA GLU A 802 29.64 -41.33 3.94
C GLU A 802 28.14 -40.97 3.95
N ASP A 803 27.64 -40.26 2.94
CA ASP A 803 26.72 -40.83 1.94
C ASP A 803 26.17 -39.78 0.95
N GLU A 804 25.91 -40.28 -0.26
CA GLU A 804 25.81 -39.64 -1.57
C GLU A 804 24.41 -39.05 -1.91
N ASP A 805 24.40 -38.29 -3.02
CA ASP A 805 23.30 -38.04 -3.98
C ASP A 805 22.72 -36.61 -4.03
N GLU A 806 23.39 -35.72 -4.77
CA GLU A 806 22.76 -34.54 -5.37
C GLU A 806 22.80 -34.61 -6.90
N ASP A 807 21.61 -34.77 -7.47
CA ASP A 807 21.31 -34.58 -8.89
C ASP A 807 21.75 -33.18 -9.36
N GLU A 808 22.76 -33.13 -10.24
CA GLU A 808 23.17 -31.93 -10.97
C GLU A 808 22.06 -31.49 -11.96
N ASP A 809 21.08 -30.72 -11.49
CA ASP A 809 20.16 -29.98 -12.36
C ASP A 809 20.84 -28.67 -12.80
N LYS A 810 21.69 -28.77 -13.85
CA LYS A 810 22.32 -27.61 -14.51
C LYS A 810 21.26 -26.75 -15.22
N SER A 811 20.55 -25.89 -14.48
CA SER A 811 19.72 -24.84 -15.08
C SER A 811 20.64 -23.75 -15.66
N GLU A 812 20.81 -23.74 -16.99
CA GLU A 812 21.44 -22.64 -17.72
C GLU A 812 20.77 -21.30 -17.33
N GLY A 813 21.58 -20.31 -16.96
CA GLY A 813 21.10 -19.00 -16.53
C GLY A 813 20.49 -18.21 -17.70
N GLU A 814 19.17 -17.95 -17.65
CA GLU A 814 18.47 -17.02 -18.55
C GLU A 814 19.03 -15.59 -18.40
N GLY A 815 20.05 -15.23 -19.18
CA GLY A 815 20.43 -13.83 -19.33
C GLY A 815 19.61 -13.14 -20.42
N VAL A 816 19.35 -11.83 -20.27
CA VAL A 816 18.49 -11.06 -21.18
C VAL A 816 19.32 -9.97 -21.87
N ASP A 817 19.30 -9.89 -23.20
CA ASP A 817 19.83 -8.74 -23.93
C ASP A 817 18.72 -7.68 -24.11
N LEU A 818 18.99 -6.43 -23.72
CA LEU A 818 18.02 -5.34 -23.83
C LEU A 818 17.97 -4.72 -25.24
N GLY A 819 18.91 -5.07 -26.12
CA GLY A 819 19.00 -4.58 -27.50
C GLY A 819 19.18 -3.06 -27.59
N MET A 820 20.03 -2.49 -26.74
CA MET A 820 20.45 -1.09 -26.84
C MET A 820 21.51 -0.92 -27.95
N PRO A 821 21.87 0.31 -28.37
CA PRO A 821 22.94 0.51 -29.37
C PRO A 821 24.21 -0.32 -29.08
N SER A 822 24.65 -0.41 -27.82
CA SER A 822 25.81 -1.24 -27.41
C SER A 822 25.64 -2.76 -27.57
N SER A 823 24.46 -3.25 -27.95
CA SER A 823 24.19 -4.65 -28.29
C SER A 823 24.48 -4.98 -29.77
N TYR A 824 24.85 -3.99 -30.59
CA TYR A 824 25.12 -4.17 -32.04
C TYR A 824 26.54 -3.72 -32.39
N ASN A 825 27.12 -4.29 -33.45
CA ASN A 825 28.42 -3.89 -33.95
C ASN A 825 28.37 -2.46 -34.57
N PRO A 826 29.48 -1.69 -34.53
CA PRO A 826 29.54 -0.35 -35.10
C PRO A 826 29.09 -0.27 -36.57
N ASP A 827 29.46 -1.24 -37.39
CA ASP A 827 29.07 -1.31 -38.80
C ASP A 827 27.54 -1.48 -38.96
N THR A 828 26.91 -2.27 -38.08
CA THR A 828 25.45 -2.48 -38.04
C THR A 828 24.72 -1.20 -37.62
N ILE A 829 25.26 -0.47 -36.64
CA ILE A 829 24.72 0.81 -36.16
C ILE A 829 24.80 1.87 -37.27
N GLU A 830 25.93 1.92 -37.99
CA GLU A 830 26.15 2.86 -39.08
C GLU A 830 25.24 2.55 -40.28
N ALA A 831 25.12 1.28 -40.66
CA ALA A 831 24.21 0.83 -41.71
C ALA A 831 22.73 1.11 -41.40
N ALA A 832 22.34 1.05 -40.12
CA ALA A 832 20.99 1.38 -39.64
C ALA A 832 20.76 2.89 -39.40
N GLY A 833 21.77 3.75 -39.60
CA GLY A 833 21.67 5.19 -39.38
C GLY A 833 21.51 5.59 -37.90
N LEU A 834 21.95 4.75 -36.96
CA LEU A 834 21.77 4.91 -35.52
C LEU A 834 22.99 5.53 -34.81
N SER A 835 23.94 6.09 -35.55
CA SER A 835 25.18 6.66 -35.00
C SER A 835 24.96 7.76 -33.95
N SER A 836 23.89 8.55 -34.09
CA SER A 836 23.51 9.57 -33.09
C SER A 836 23.00 8.97 -31.78
N MET A 837 22.33 7.81 -31.85
CA MET A 837 21.85 7.07 -30.67
C MET A 837 23.01 6.35 -29.97
N ALA A 838 23.97 5.84 -30.74
CA ALA A 838 25.21 5.28 -30.21
C ALA A 838 26.03 6.33 -29.46
N GLU A 839 26.21 7.54 -30.01
CA GLU A 839 26.95 8.61 -29.32
C GLU A 839 26.22 9.08 -28.06
N LEU A 840 24.89 9.13 -28.09
CA LEU A 840 24.08 9.40 -26.90
C LEU A 840 24.29 8.34 -25.81
N GLU A 841 24.32 7.04 -26.17
CA GLU A 841 24.65 6.00 -25.19
C GLU A 841 26.08 6.18 -24.64
N LYS A 842 27.07 6.53 -25.48
CA LYS A 842 28.45 6.79 -25.01
C LYS A 842 28.52 7.88 -23.95
N GLU A 843 27.86 9.02 -24.18
CA GLU A 843 27.83 10.13 -23.21
C GLU A 843 27.23 9.71 -21.86
N LEU A 844 26.15 8.94 -21.89
CA LEU A 844 25.56 8.40 -20.67
C LEU A 844 26.47 7.37 -19.99
N ARG A 845 27.13 6.49 -20.75
CA ARG A 845 28.06 5.49 -20.22
C ARG A 845 29.31 6.12 -19.60
N ARG A 846 29.89 7.17 -20.21
CA ARG A 846 30.97 7.99 -19.62
C ARG A 846 30.55 8.53 -18.25
N GLY A 847 29.34 9.09 -18.17
CA GLY A 847 28.76 9.56 -16.91
C GLY A 847 28.64 8.46 -15.85
N MET A 848 28.22 7.26 -16.24
CA MET A 848 28.11 6.11 -15.35
C MET A 848 29.49 5.59 -14.89
N CYS A 849 30.48 5.59 -15.78
CA CYS A 849 31.86 5.22 -15.47
C CYS A 849 32.45 6.13 -14.39
N ASN A 850 32.35 7.45 -14.56
CA ASN A 850 32.84 8.44 -13.60
C ASN A 850 32.19 8.28 -12.21
N GLU A 851 30.86 8.15 -12.17
CA GLU A 851 30.11 7.98 -10.92
C GLU A 851 30.43 6.66 -10.20
N SER A 852 30.57 5.57 -10.97
CA SER A 852 30.88 4.24 -10.45
C SER A 852 32.31 4.16 -9.92
N LEU A 853 33.29 4.72 -10.64
CA LEU A 853 34.69 4.81 -10.20
C LEU A 853 34.84 5.57 -8.89
N GLU A 854 34.22 6.74 -8.73
CA GLU A 854 34.31 7.48 -7.46
C GLU A 854 33.61 6.72 -6.33
N THR A 855 32.52 6.00 -6.62
CA THR A 855 31.86 5.13 -5.66
C THR A 855 32.78 3.98 -5.21
N VAL A 856 33.47 3.30 -6.15
CA VAL A 856 34.46 2.26 -5.86
C VAL A 856 35.59 2.84 -5.00
N LYS A 857 36.19 3.96 -5.40
CA LYS A 857 37.25 4.66 -4.67
C LYS A 857 36.80 4.98 -3.23
N ARG A 858 35.61 5.56 -3.06
CA ARG A 858 35.06 5.90 -1.74
C ARG A 858 34.85 4.65 -0.87
N LEU A 859 34.27 3.58 -1.40
CA LEU A 859 33.99 2.37 -0.64
C LEU A 859 35.28 1.60 -0.27
N LEU A 860 36.27 1.56 -1.16
CA LEU A 860 37.59 0.98 -0.89
C LEU A 860 38.32 1.76 0.22
N ARG A 861 38.25 3.10 0.21
CA ARG A 861 38.77 3.96 1.30
C ARG A 861 38.18 3.59 2.66
N VAL A 862 36.86 3.43 2.72
CA VAL A 862 36.15 3.03 3.96
C VAL A 862 36.57 1.63 4.42
N ARG A 863 36.66 0.67 3.48
CA ARG A 863 37.05 -0.73 3.78
C ARG A 863 38.49 -0.83 4.29
N ALA A 864 39.44 -0.11 3.68
CA ALA A 864 40.84 -0.11 4.10
C ALA A 864 41.00 0.37 5.55
N LYS A 865 40.27 1.41 5.95
CA LYS A 865 40.23 1.89 7.34
C LYS A 865 39.57 0.90 8.29
N GLY A 866 38.47 0.27 7.88
CA GLY A 866 37.84 -0.81 8.66
C GLY A 866 38.79 -2.00 8.91
N PHE A 867 39.61 -2.36 7.92
CA PHE A 867 40.60 -3.44 8.04
C PHE A 867 41.77 -3.07 8.97
N GLN A 868 42.28 -1.84 8.88
CA GLN A 868 43.29 -1.32 9.83
C GLN A 868 42.78 -1.33 11.27
N HIS A 869 41.53 -0.91 11.48
CA HIS A 869 40.89 -0.93 12.80
C HIS A 869 40.73 -2.35 13.34
N LYS A 870 40.24 -3.30 12.53
CA LYS A 870 40.14 -4.72 12.91
C LYS A 870 41.49 -5.27 13.39
N ARG A 871 42.57 -5.04 12.64
CA ARG A 871 43.92 -5.51 12.99
C ARG A 871 44.46 -4.93 14.30
N ARG A 872 44.11 -3.70 14.64
CA ARG A 872 44.69 -2.98 15.78
C ARG A 872 43.88 -3.13 17.07
N HIS A 873 42.56 -3.17 16.97
CA HIS A 873 41.69 -2.95 18.13
C HIS A 873 40.70 -4.07 18.42
N ILE A 874 40.45 -4.97 17.47
CA ILE A 874 39.45 -6.03 17.66
C ILE A 874 40.15 -7.31 18.11
N ARG A 875 39.81 -7.79 19.31
CA ARG A 875 40.29 -9.05 19.88
C ARG A 875 39.10 -9.85 20.42
N GLY A 876 39.06 -11.15 20.14
CA GLY A 876 37.98 -12.05 20.58
C GLY A 876 37.05 -12.50 19.45
N ARG A 877 36.59 -13.76 19.51
CA ARG A 877 35.91 -14.47 18.41
C ARG A 877 34.67 -13.75 17.89
N GLU A 878 33.73 -13.38 18.76
CA GLU A 878 32.47 -12.73 18.34
C GLU A 878 32.66 -11.35 17.69
N GLN A 879 33.58 -10.54 18.22
CA GLN A 879 33.84 -9.19 17.71
C GLN A 879 34.58 -9.24 16.36
N THR A 880 35.50 -10.20 16.21
CA THR A 880 36.19 -10.47 14.95
C THR A 880 35.19 -10.90 13.86
N THR A 881 34.29 -11.83 14.16
CA THR A 881 33.27 -12.31 13.20
C THR A 881 32.31 -11.19 12.79
N ARG A 882 31.90 -10.31 13.71
CA ARG A 882 31.04 -9.16 13.38
C ARG A 882 31.73 -8.11 12.52
N ALA A 883 33.00 -7.81 12.81
CA ALA A 883 33.79 -6.89 11.99
C ALA A 883 34.03 -7.46 10.59
N GLU A 884 34.26 -8.78 10.48
CA GLU A 884 34.34 -9.49 9.21
C GLU A 884 33.03 -9.42 8.41
N ALA A 885 31.88 -9.60 9.07
CA ALA A 885 30.58 -9.46 8.42
C ALA A 885 30.36 -8.03 7.88
N GLY A 886 30.73 -7.00 8.64
CA GLY A 886 30.70 -5.60 8.20
C GLY A 886 31.61 -5.33 7.00
N LEU A 887 32.84 -5.84 7.04
CA LEU A 887 33.79 -5.75 5.93
C LEU A 887 33.27 -6.51 4.69
N LYS A 888 32.70 -7.71 4.85
CA LYS A 888 32.09 -8.51 3.77
C LYS A 888 30.93 -7.76 3.12
N ALA A 889 30.07 -7.13 3.91
CA ALA A 889 28.99 -6.28 3.41
C ALA A 889 29.50 -5.07 2.62
N GLN A 890 30.59 -4.43 3.06
CA GLN A 890 31.24 -3.34 2.33
C GLN A 890 31.84 -3.82 1.00
N MET A 891 32.53 -4.96 0.98
CA MET A 891 33.09 -5.55 -0.25
C MET A 891 32.00 -5.86 -1.28
N LYS A 892 30.84 -6.31 -0.81
CA LYS A 892 29.68 -6.51 -1.68
C LYS A 892 29.22 -5.23 -2.38
N GLN A 893 29.29 -4.08 -1.70
CA GLN A 893 29.00 -2.79 -2.32
C GLN A 893 30.11 -2.33 -3.28
N VAL A 894 31.38 -2.60 -2.95
CA VAL A 894 32.52 -2.34 -3.84
C VAL A 894 32.36 -3.10 -5.15
N ARG A 895 32.12 -4.42 -5.07
CA ARG A 895 31.92 -5.28 -6.26
C ARG A 895 30.72 -4.84 -7.08
N LYS A 896 29.61 -4.44 -6.44
CA LYS A 896 28.45 -3.90 -7.14
C LYS A 896 28.75 -2.60 -7.88
N ALA A 897 29.55 -1.70 -7.30
CA ALA A 897 29.97 -0.47 -7.97
C ALA A 897 31.00 -0.75 -9.08
N GLY A 898 31.93 -1.68 -8.85
CA GLY A 898 32.90 -2.14 -9.86
C GLY A 898 32.20 -2.74 -11.08
N TRP A 899 31.20 -3.61 -10.87
CA TRP A 899 30.41 -4.15 -11.97
C TRP A 899 29.71 -3.08 -12.81
N ARG A 900 29.17 -2.03 -12.18
CA ARG A 900 28.52 -0.92 -12.93
C ARG A 900 29.52 -0.20 -13.83
N TYR A 901 30.75 -0.04 -13.34
CA TYR A 901 31.85 0.50 -14.13
C TYR A 901 32.18 -0.43 -15.30
N SER A 902 32.52 -1.70 -15.03
CA SER A 902 32.90 -2.67 -16.07
C SER A 902 31.81 -2.85 -17.12
N ASN A 903 30.54 -2.98 -16.70
CA ASN A 903 29.39 -3.07 -17.62
C ASN A 903 29.23 -1.82 -18.50
N SER A 904 29.57 -0.64 -17.98
CA SER A 904 29.49 0.61 -18.76
C SER A 904 30.71 0.82 -19.65
N TYR A 905 31.89 0.37 -19.21
CA TYR A 905 33.12 0.37 -19.99
C TYR A 905 33.04 -0.61 -21.17
N GLU A 906 32.53 -1.82 -20.96
CA GLU A 906 32.29 -2.79 -22.04
C GLU A 906 31.34 -2.22 -23.11
N ALA A 907 30.31 -1.49 -22.68
CA ALA A 907 29.41 -0.82 -23.62
C ALA A 907 30.14 0.29 -24.43
N LEU A 908 31.05 1.04 -23.82
CA LEU A 908 31.88 2.03 -24.51
C LEU A 908 32.84 1.38 -25.51
N GLU A 909 33.47 0.26 -25.13
CA GLU A 909 34.36 -0.51 -25.99
C GLU A 909 33.64 -1.00 -27.26
N ARG A 910 32.44 -1.58 -27.09
CA ARG A 910 31.61 -2.06 -28.20
C ARG A 910 31.14 -0.93 -29.12
N LEU A 911 30.80 0.23 -28.56
CA LEU A 911 30.40 1.42 -29.33
C LEU A 911 31.60 2.14 -29.98
N GLY A 912 32.83 1.77 -29.62
CA GLY A 912 34.09 2.38 -30.06
C GLY A 912 34.55 3.52 -29.14
N LEU A 913 35.67 3.31 -28.45
CA LEU A 913 36.30 4.30 -27.57
C LEU A 913 36.83 5.50 -28.37
N SER A 914 36.61 6.71 -27.86
CA SER A 914 37.32 7.90 -28.37
C SER A 914 38.77 7.93 -27.86
N GLU A 915 39.61 8.78 -28.45
CA GLU A 915 40.98 9.00 -27.94
C GLU A 915 40.99 9.44 -26.47
N SER A 916 40.01 10.24 -26.03
CA SER A 916 39.89 10.62 -24.62
C SER A 916 39.46 9.44 -23.74
N ASP A 917 38.55 8.59 -24.22
CA ASP A 917 38.07 7.43 -23.45
C ASP A 917 39.20 6.42 -23.19
N THR A 918 40.11 6.24 -24.15
CA THR A 918 41.29 5.36 -23.99
C THR A 918 42.31 5.88 -22.97
N VAL A 919 42.24 7.16 -22.61
CA VAL A 919 43.09 7.79 -21.60
C VAL A 919 42.39 7.82 -20.23
N ASP A 920 41.07 8.02 -20.21
CA ASP A 920 40.29 8.25 -19.00
C ASP A 920 39.74 6.95 -18.37
N TYR A 921 39.60 5.86 -19.15
CA TYR A 921 38.99 4.61 -18.71
C TYR A 921 39.80 3.37 -19.13
N GLU A 922 39.94 2.43 -18.20
CA GLU A 922 40.63 1.14 -18.38
C GLU A 922 39.76 0.01 -17.83
N ASP A 923 39.97 -1.22 -18.29
CA ASP A 923 39.23 -2.36 -17.73
C ASP A 923 39.57 -2.56 -16.24
N LEU A 924 38.53 -2.70 -15.41
CA LEU A 924 38.68 -2.81 -13.95
C LEU A 924 38.69 -4.29 -13.55
N VAL A 925 39.86 -4.80 -13.17
CA VAL A 925 40.04 -6.19 -12.74
C VAL A 925 39.89 -6.34 -11.22
N GLU A 926 39.64 -7.56 -10.71
CA GLU A 926 39.54 -7.79 -9.25
C GLU A 926 40.84 -7.40 -8.52
N ALA A 927 41.99 -7.47 -9.21
CA ALA A 927 43.29 -7.00 -8.73
C ALA A 927 43.38 -5.47 -8.57
N ASP A 928 42.42 -4.69 -9.07
CA ASP A 928 42.31 -3.24 -8.83
C ASP A 928 41.43 -2.93 -7.62
N LEU A 929 40.65 -3.91 -7.15
CA LEU A 929 39.75 -3.79 -5.99
C LEU A 929 40.46 -4.07 -4.65
N VAL A 930 41.79 -4.03 -4.62
CA VAL A 930 42.60 -4.21 -3.41
C VAL A 930 42.64 -2.96 -2.53
N SER A 931 42.93 -3.18 -1.25
CA SER A 931 43.11 -2.11 -0.26
C SER A 931 44.24 -1.15 -0.68
N LEU A 932 43.91 0.14 -0.84
CA LEU A 932 44.77 1.29 -1.17
C LEU A 932 45.87 1.60 -0.13
N LYS A 933 46.40 0.61 0.61
CA LYS A 933 47.37 0.81 1.70
C LYS A 933 48.62 1.58 1.23
N SER A 934 49.15 1.28 0.05
CA SER A 934 50.31 1.97 -0.54
C SER A 934 50.01 3.37 -1.09
N TYR A 935 48.77 3.62 -1.53
CA TYR A 935 48.33 4.94 -2.01
C TYR A 935 48.10 5.92 -0.85
N TYR A 936 47.68 5.42 0.32
CA TYR A 936 47.45 6.22 1.52
C TYR A 936 48.73 6.83 2.11
N ASP A 937 49.85 6.12 2.06
CA ASP A 937 51.13 6.63 2.60
C ASP A 937 51.71 7.77 1.72
N ALA A 938 51.23 7.94 0.49
CA ALA A 938 51.67 8.99 -0.45
C ALA A 938 50.68 10.17 -0.62
N TYR A 939 49.40 10.05 -0.20
CA TYR A 939 48.32 10.98 -0.53
C TYR A 939 47.50 11.48 0.68
N ALA A 940 48.18 11.83 1.77
CA ALA A 940 47.62 12.28 3.05
C ALA A 940 46.75 13.57 3.02
N ASP A 941 46.40 14.11 1.85
CA ASP A 941 45.70 15.40 1.70
C ASP A 941 44.18 15.29 1.42
N ARG A 942 43.57 14.09 1.49
CA ARG A 942 42.11 13.89 1.22
C ARG A 942 41.26 13.44 2.41
N ASN A 943 41.39 14.11 3.56
CA ASN A 943 40.53 13.90 4.74
C ASN A 943 39.05 14.33 4.57
N LYS A 944 38.69 15.05 3.49
CA LYS A 944 37.32 15.60 3.30
C LYS A 944 36.21 14.55 3.23
N GLY A 945 36.38 13.45 2.49
CA GLY A 945 35.32 12.45 2.30
C GLY A 945 35.01 11.62 3.56
N LEU A 946 36.04 11.32 4.35
CA LEU A 946 35.91 10.62 5.65
C LEU A 946 35.24 11.51 6.70
N LYS A 947 35.55 12.81 6.69
CA LYS A 947 34.89 13.82 7.52
C LYS A 947 33.38 13.85 7.24
N THR A 948 32.96 13.95 5.98
CA THR A 948 31.53 13.97 5.62
C THR A 948 30.78 12.72 6.09
N GLU A 949 31.35 11.52 5.90
CA GLU A 949 30.71 10.28 6.36
C GLU A 949 30.67 10.18 7.89
N TRP A 950 31.68 10.70 8.59
CA TRP A 950 31.67 10.78 10.04
C TRP A 950 30.50 11.64 10.55
N PHE A 951 30.30 12.84 9.98
CA PHE A 951 29.16 13.70 10.31
C PHE A 951 27.83 13.03 9.96
N ARG A 952 27.69 12.41 8.79
CA ARG A 952 26.45 11.69 8.40
C ARG A 952 26.14 10.54 9.35
N SER A 953 27.14 9.74 9.70
CA SER A 953 26.97 8.64 10.66
C SER A 953 26.58 9.15 12.03
N ARG A 954 27.12 10.30 12.46
CA ARG A 954 26.76 10.95 13.71
C ARG A 954 25.29 11.37 13.71
N GLU A 955 24.88 12.07 12.66
CA GLU A 955 23.50 12.53 12.53
C GLU A 955 22.52 11.36 12.42
N ARG A 956 22.87 10.26 11.74
CA ARG A 956 22.02 9.06 11.67
C ARG A 956 21.66 8.50 13.04
N TYR A 957 22.62 8.27 13.95
CA TYR A 957 22.29 7.73 15.27
C TYR A 957 21.54 8.77 16.12
N LYS A 958 21.89 10.06 16.03
CA LYS A 958 21.14 11.14 16.70
C LYS A 958 19.67 11.15 16.26
N ARG A 959 19.39 11.09 14.95
CA ARG A 959 18.01 11.00 14.44
C ARG A 959 17.25 9.77 14.98
N TRP A 960 17.92 8.65 15.26
CA TRP A 960 17.28 7.50 15.91
C TRP A 960 17.02 7.71 17.40
N GLU A 961 17.91 8.40 18.10
CA GLU A 961 17.73 8.82 19.49
C GLU A 961 16.52 9.78 19.62
N GLU A 962 16.46 10.79 18.76
CA GLU A 962 15.31 11.69 18.64
C GLU A 962 14.00 10.96 18.32
N GLN A 963 14.05 9.91 17.49
CA GLN A 963 12.87 9.10 17.16
C GLN A 963 12.30 8.41 18.41
N LEU A 964 13.15 7.97 19.35
CA LEU A 964 12.67 7.40 20.61
C LEU A 964 11.91 8.45 21.44
N VAL A 965 12.45 9.67 21.53
CA VAL A 965 11.82 10.79 22.24
C VAL A 965 10.46 11.13 21.62
N LEU A 966 10.41 11.29 20.30
CA LEU A 966 9.18 11.60 19.57
C LEU A 966 8.12 10.50 19.73
N THR A 967 8.53 9.23 19.71
CA THR A 967 7.59 8.11 19.84
C THR A 967 7.02 8.02 21.26
N LYS A 968 7.83 8.29 22.31
CA LYS A 968 7.32 8.41 23.69
C LYS A 968 6.29 9.53 23.83
N ARG A 969 6.60 10.70 23.27
CA ARG A 969 5.66 11.83 23.21
C ARG A 969 4.35 11.42 22.52
N GLU A 970 4.44 10.78 21.35
CA GLU A 970 3.27 10.32 20.58
C GLU A 970 2.42 9.31 21.36
N MET A 971 3.04 8.41 22.13
CA MET A 971 2.34 7.47 22.99
C MET A 971 1.52 8.18 24.07
N VAL A 972 2.15 9.07 24.84
CA VAL A 972 1.47 9.84 25.90
C VAL A 972 0.39 10.76 25.31
N MET A 973 0.67 11.45 24.20
CA MET A 973 -0.34 12.28 23.51
C MET A 973 -1.56 11.48 23.06
N THR A 974 -1.34 10.25 22.57
CA THR A 974 -2.43 9.37 22.16
C THR A 974 -3.31 9.00 23.36
N ILE A 975 -2.70 8.60 24.48
CA ILE A 975 -3.42 8.27 25.71
C ILE A 975 -4.23 9.47 26.19
N ARG A 976 -3.60 10.65 26.29
CA ARG A 976 -4.25 11.89 26.73
C ARG A 976 -5.39 12.31 25.79
N SER A 977 -5.23 12.12 24.48
CA SER A 977 -6.31 12.42 23.53
C SER A 977 -7.52 11.51 23.74
N PHE A 978 -7.31 10.22 23.99
CA PHE A 978 -8.41 9.30 24.31
C PHE A 978 -9.07 9.64 25.64
N GLN A 979 -8.30 9.96 26.68
CA GLN A 979 -8.85 10.46 27.95
C GLN A 979 -9.66 11.75 27.76
N ARG A 980 -9.18 12.69 26.94
CA ARG A 980 -9.90 13.94 26.66
C ARG A 980 -11.22 13.69 25.93
N TYR A 981 -11.27 12.73 25.00
CA TYR A 981 -12.53 12.31 24.39
C TYR A 981 -13.45 11.59 25.41
N GLN A 982 -12.91 10.75 26.28
CA GLN A 982 -13.66 10.11 27.36
C GLN A 982 -14.31 11.16 28.28
N GLU A 983 -13.55 12.17 28.71
CA GLU A 983 -14.00 13.29 29.53
C GLU A 983 -15.11 14.09 28.83
N LEU A 984 -14.91 14.44 27.56
CA LEU A 984 -15.88 15.16 26.74
C LEU A 984 -17.24 14.45 26.71
N TRP A 985 -17.23 13.17 26.36
CA TRP A 985 -18.45 12.36 26.27
C TRP A 985 -19.04 12.06 27.64
N GLY A 986 -18.19 11.88 28.67
CA GLY A 986 -18.61 11.71 30.05
C GLY A 986 -19.33 12.94 30.58
N TRP A 987 -18.80 14.13 30.34
CA TRP A 987 -19.44 15.40 30.68
C TRP A 987 -20.76 15.57 29.92
N LYS A 988 -20.78 15.33 28.61
CA LYS A 988 -22.00 15.39 27.79
C LYS A 988 -23.08 14.45 28.34
N SER A 989 -22.71 13.29 28.85
CA SER A 989 -23.64 12.35 29.48
C SER A 989 -24.24 12.85 30.81
N ARG A 990 -23.65 13.86 31.45
CA ARG A 990 -24.13 14.44 32.72
C ARG A 990 -24.94 15.72 32.52
N CYS A 991 -24.97 16.28 31.32
CA CYS A 991 -25.74 17.50 31.04
C CYS A 991 -27.23 17.33 31.41
N PRO A 992 -27.87 18.38 31.96
CA PRO A 992 -29.28 18.32 32.36
C PRO A 992 -30.23 18.30 31.16
N ASP A 993 -29.97 19.11 30.13
CA ASP A 993 -30.89 19.36 29.01
C ASP A 993 -30.76 18.37 27.83
N ILE A 994 -30.48 17.10 28.10
CA ILE A 994 -30.34 16.05 27.07
C ILE A 994 -31.34 14.91 27.27
N THR A 995 -31.75 14.29 26.16
CA THR A 995 -32.66 13.12 26.18
C THR A 995 -31.97 11.88 26.76
N GLU A 996 -32.73 10.90 27.26
CA GLU A 996 -32.19 9.62 27.75
C GLU A 996 -31.39 8.87 26.67
N GLY A 997 -31.85 8.89 25.41
CA GLY A 997 -31.13 8.28 24.30
C GLY A 997 -29.78 8.96 24.00
N MET A 998 -29.72 10.28 24.13
CA MET A 998 -28.46 11.03 24.05
C MET A 998 -27.52 10.68 25.21
N ARG A 999 -28.07 10.56 26.43
CA ARG A 999 -27.32 10.18 27.63
C ARG A 999 -26.68 8.81 27.47
N ALA A 1000 -27.46 7.80 27.09
CA ALA A 1000 -26.98 6.45 26.86
C ALA A 1000 -25.91 6.40 25.75
N TYR A 1001 -26.10 7.14 24.66
CA TYR A 1001 -25.10 7.24 23.59
C TYR A 1001 -23.79 7.88 24.08
N ALA A 1002 -23.87 8.98 24.82
CA ALA A 1002 -22.70 9.65 25.37
C ALA A 1002 -21.94 8.77 26.38
N CYS A 1003 -22.64 8.04 27.25
CA CYS A 1003 -22.01 7.03 28.11
C CYS A 1003 -21.28 5.95 27.31
N GLY A 1004 -21.91 5.43 26.25
CA GLY A 1004 -21.28 4.43 25.37
C GLY A 1004 -20.03 4.97 24.65
N GLN A 1005 -20.06 6.23 24.20
CA GLN A 1005 -18.88 6.88 23.62
C GLN A 1005 -17.78 7.08 24.68
N SER A 1006 -18.13 7.51 25.89
CA SER A 1006 -17.16 7.68 26.98
C SER A 1006 -16.46 6.36 27.33
N ASN A 1007 -17.22 5.25 27.45
CA ASN A 1007 -16.67 3.92 27.68
C ASN A 1007 -15.72 3.49 26.55
N TYR A 1008 -16.14 3.68 25.30
CA TYR A 1008 -15.32 3.35 24.12
C TYR A 1008 -13.95 4.04 24.14
N TRP A 1009 -13.89 5.33 24.45
CA TRP A 1009 -12.63 6.07 24.55
C TRP A 1009 -11.79 5.66 25.77
N SER A 1010 -12.44 5.29 26.88
CA SER A 1010 -11.77 4.77 28.07
C SER A 1010 -11.08 3.43 27.82
N GLU A 1011 -11.74 2.52 27.09
CA GLU A 1011 -11.16 1.24 26.66
C GLU A 1011 -9.93 1.46 25.76
N LEU A 1012 -10.01 2.39 24.80
CA LEU A 1012 -8.87 2.74 23.94
C LEU A 1012 -7.70 3.35 24.73
N ALA A 1013 -7.97 4.22 25.71
CA ALA A 1013 -6.92 4.79 26.57
C ALA A 1013 -6.20 3.70 27.38
N SER A 1014 -6.96 2.78 27.96
CA SER A 1014 -6.44 1.67 28.76
C SER A 1014 -5.66 0.68 27.91
N GLN A 1015 -6.19 0.33 26.73
CA GLN A 1015 -5.51 -0.53 25.76
C GLN A 1015 -4.20 0.08 25.28
N MET A 1016 -4.19 1.39 24.99
CA MET A 1016 -2.99 2.11 24.58
C MET A 1016 -1.92 2.05 25.67
N LEU A 1017 -2.27 2.41 26.92
CA LEU A 1017 -1.35 2.37 28.05
C LEU A 1017 -0.77 0.97 28.28
N ALA A 1018 -1.61 -0.05 28.29
CA ALA A 1018 -1.18 -1.43 28.47
C ALA A 1018 -0.23 -1.89 27.35
N SER A 1019 -0.45 -1.44 26.12
CA SER A 1019 0.36 -1.85 24.96
C SER A 1019 1.72 -1.16 24.88
N CYS A 1020 1.88 0.02 25.48
CA CYS A 1020 3.11 0.81 25.43
C CYS A 1020 3.81 1.03 26.78
N HIS A 1021 3.39 0.30 27.82
CA HIS A 1021 3.94 0.45 29.19
C HIS A 1021 5.46 0.22 29.21
N GLU A 1022 5.95 -0.90 28.67
CA GLU A 1022 7.39 -1.20 28.66
C GLU A 1022 8.21 -0.08 28.01
N GLU A 1023 7.73 0.46 26.89
CA GLU A 1023 8.41 1.50 26.13
C GLU A 1023 8.39 2.87 26.83
N LEU A 1024 7.32 3.18 27.55
CA LEU A 1024 7.19 4.43 28.29
C LEU A 1024 8.17 4.50 29.47
N TYR A 1025 8.39 3.38 30.16
CA TYR A 1025 9.31 3.26 31.29
C TYR A 1025 10.77 2.94 30.89
N ASP A 1026 11.05 2.73 29.60
CA ASP A 1026 12.40 2.45 29.12
C ASP A 1026 13.35 3.65 29.30
N HIS A 1027 14.48 3.48 29.99
CA HIS A 1027 15.40 4.58 30.31
C HIS A 1027 16.43 4.91 29.22
N THR A 1028 16.27 4.42 27.97
CA THR A 1028 17.23 4.70 26.88
C THR A 1028 17.27 6.19 26.52
N VAL A 1029 16.12 6.85 26.57
CA VAL A 1029 15.98 8.30 26.41
C VAL A 1029 15.00 8.85 27.44
N GLU A 1030 15.27 10.07 27.90
CA GLU A 1030 14.40 10.78 28.84
C GLU A 1030 13.63 11.89 28.11
N LEU A 1031 12.33 11.97 28.39
CA LEU A 1031 11.50 13.12 28.08
C LEU A 1031 10.79 13.48 29.38
N ARG A 1032 11.15 14.62 29.98
CA ARG A 1032 10.70 15.01 31.33
C ARG A 1032 9.20 15.17 31.34
N TRP A 1033 8.64 15.81 30.31
CA TRP A 1033 7.19 15.93 30.13
C TRP A 1033 6.45 14.58 30.23
N CYS A 1034 6.94 13.54 29.54
CA CYS A 1034 6.35 12.21 29.62
C CYS A 1034 6.51 11.59 31.02
N SER A 1035 7.71 11.67 31.59
CA SER A 1035 8.03 11.01 32.86
C SER A 1035 7.26 11.63 34.02
N GLU A 1036 7.13 12.96 34.04
CA GLU A 1036 6.31 13.67 35.02
C GLU A 1036 4.81 13.34 34.87
N TRP A 1037 4.32 13.25 33.63
CA TRP A 1037 2.93 12.90 33.38
C TRP A 1037 2.64 11.47 33.89
N LEU A 1038 3.49 10.50 33.60
CA LEU A 1038 3.34 9.12 34.07
C LEU A 1038 3.32 9.06 35.60
N ARG A 1039 4.28 9.73 36.26
CA ARG A 1039 4.37 9.77 37.73
C ARG A 1039 3.11 10.34 38.39
N LYS A 1040 2.45 11.31 37.74
CA LYS A 1040 1.25 11.96 38.29
C LYS A 1040 -0.04 11.20 37.99
N ASN A 1041 -0.11 10.47 36.87
CA ASN A 1041 -1.38 9.98 36.31
C ASN A 1041 -1.48 8.45 36.19
N VAL A 1042 -0.40 7.71 36.42
CA VAL A 1042 -0.37 6.24 36.25
C VAL A 1042 0.11 5.57 37.53
N ILE A 1043 -0.59 4.52 37.93
CA ILE A 1043 -0.24 3.63 39.04
C ILE A 1043 0.23 2.31 38.43
N ASP A 1044 1.38 1.82 38.90
CA ASP A 1044 1.92 0.50 38.54
C ASP A 1044 1.95 -0.38 39.78
N ASN A 1045 1.06 -1.37 39.85
CA ASN A 1045 0.96 -2.33 40.94
C ASN A 1045 1.41 -3.71 40.44
N ASN A 1046 2.72 -3.98 40.49
CA ASN A 1046 3.31 -5.27 40.10
C ASN A 1046 2.94 -5.69 38.66
N GLY A 1047 2.99 -4.76 37.70
CA GLY A 1047 2.70 -5.03 36.28
C GLY A 1047 1.24 -4.85 35.88
N ALA A 1048 0.34 -4.59 36.83
CA ALA A 1048 -1.01 -4.10 36.55
C ALA A 1048 -0.99 -2.56 36.52
N VAL A 1049 -1.10 -2.01 35.31
CA VAL A 1049 -1.01 -0.58 35.05
C VAL A 1049 -2.40 0.02 34.91
N SER A 1050 -2.69 1.06 35.67
CA SER A 1050 -3.97 1.76 35.62
C SER A 1050 -3.79 3.27 35.77
N PHE A 1051 -4.78 4.04 35.31
CA PHE A 1051 -4.82 5.47 35.58
C PHE A 1051 -5.13 5.72 37.06
N VAL A 1052 -4.57 6.80 37.62
CA VAL A 1052 -4.97 7.32 38.93
C VAL A 1052 -6.44 7.73 38.83
N THR A 1053 -7.31 7.11 39.61
CA THR A 1053 -8.71 7.56 39.74
C THR A 1053 -8.75 8.73 40.71
N GLU A 1054 -9.12 9.92 40.25
CA GLU A 1054 -9.48 11.00 41.16
C GLU A 1054 -10.70 10.55 42.00
N SER A 1055 -10.53 10.54 43.32
CA SER A 1055 -11.54 10.19 44.32
C SER A 1055 -12.58 11.28 44.51
#